data_AF-A0A8J7XGZ5-F1
#
_entry.id   AF-A0A8J7XGZ5-F1
#
_cell.length_a   1.000
_cell.length_b   1.000
_cell.length_c   1.000
_cell.angle_alpha   90.00
_cell.angle_beta   90.00
_cell.angle_gamma   90.00
#
_symmetry.space_group_name_H-M   'P 1'
#
loop_
_entity.id
_entity.type
_entity.pdbx_description
1 polymer ?
#
loop_
_entity_poly.entity_id
_entity_poly.type
_entity_poly.pdbx_seq_one_letter_code
_entity_poly.pdbx_strand_id
1 'polypeptide(L)'
;MRKSLTIFLCMVLSLCITQEPHAESLDSENQFMTSILNSPENRTPFGIQTGPQLYQFLPKLGASWTFIGILWEDIEPEQDVWTFERADEIMKEAQTHNVNLIVKIRTGTCWATKEESGTKLKASSPPENIEDYIDFVCNLVSRYNDSVDFWAIENEMNTETFWRGTLEEYNQILETAYKTIKEIDPDAQVLDSGMASMTYGICIAREMYERGNTQEAVIFFNEYYRRRGLTISSQDLNQVLYSEEAQKVYTIMNDHFKNPYYDIYQLHFYEDYSVLNEVITFIKTHLEEEKQIFAVEMGYAYRDDYTYNVEDHAEDTVKLMVSLLAEQVPVQIYLPLIGSQKENEEWRGLLSPQRERRPALYSYRVTTTLLKERTFTQKVDNPVIWYEFDDIIVMWSDEETTVNIPLEKAVIIDIYGGKTEITSEDLPLKVGTSPIFIVKREDSYAENEGNEEIEENVEIVEFPSYDGVMVEGFAVRPQGDGRFPAVILVHGGISSREASSSMARTIGIMAAEKGYVSLSVHYRNGPLGLQDVEDTLSAIEFAKTLDYVDGERIGVYGGSHGGYIALMCAWRSNVKCVVEAAGFCDLADMVERLSTREGMDNLIKYYGGYPEEVPDVYAEYSPCGHIPEFQAAVFIVHGRMDTTVPVEHAYMLEELLQQHGKPYRIYISETEEHGFYHRKSEEAQKVWALIFEFFDTYLKY
;
A
#
# COMPACT_ATOMS: atom_id res chain seq x y z
N MET A 1 -44.77 27.56 -66.98
CA MET A 1 -43.43 28.09 -67.27
C MET A 1 -42.39 27.14 -66.67
N ARG A 2 -41.31 26.90 -67.42
CA ARG A 2 -39.92 26.59 -67.00
C ARG A 2 -39.63 26.08 -65.56
N LYS A 3 -39.01 24.88 -65.52
CA LYS A 3 -37.80 24.45 -64.75
C LYS A 3 -37.90 24.45 -63.20
N SER A 4 -37.37 23.53 -62.39
CA SER A 4 -36.70 22.21 -62.49
C SER A 4 -36.52 21.70 -61.02
N LEU A 5 -36.27 20.43 -60.63
CA LEU A 5 -35.95 19.18 -61.33
C LEU A 5 -36.49 17.93 -60.55
N THR A 6 -36.23 16.74 -61.11
CA THR A 6 -36.27 15.33 -60.64
C THR A 6 -35.92 15.07 -59.14
N ILE A 7 -36.58 14.23 -58.31
CA ILE A 7 -37.21 12.87 -58.39
C ILE A 7 -36.26 11.69 -58.00
N PHE A 8 -36.49 11.13 -56.79
CA PHE A 8 -36.59 9.68 -56.45
C PHE A 8 -35.37 8.69 -56.56
N LEU A 9 -35.18 7.95 -55.45
CA LEU A 9 -35.10 6.46 -55.34
C LEU A 9 -33.74 5.73 -55.14
N CYS A 10 -33.85 4.70 -54.29
CA CYS A 10 -33.12 3.40 -54.24
C CYS A 10 -31.86 3.20 -53.38
N MET A 11 -31.99 2.29 -52.41
CA MET A 11 -30.91 1.48 -51.82
C MET A 11 -30.20 0.62 -52.88
N VAL A 12 -28.92 0.28 -52.66
CA VAL A 12 -28.36 -1.10 -52.60
C VAL A 12 -26.85 -1.07 -52.32
N LEU A 13 -26.46 -1.62 -51.16
CA LEU A 13 -25.21 -2.30 -50.79
C LEU A 13 -23.81 -1.81 -51.25
N SER A 14 -22.99 -1.46 -50.24
CA SER A 14 -21.66 -2.03 -49.91
C SER A 14 -20.39 -1.14 -50.02
N LEU A 15 -19.47 -1.45 -49.08
CA LEU A 15 -18.11 -0.96 -48.80
C LEU A 15 -17.89 0.40 -48.09
N CYS A 16 -17.09 0.26 -47.03
CA CYS A 16 -16.41 1.18 -46.12
C CYS A 16 -15.90 2.52 -46.68
N ILE A 17 -15.88 3.56 -45.83
CA ILE A 17 -14.66 4.13 -45.20
C ILE A 17 -15.03 5.37 -44.33
N THR A 18 -14.58 5.33 -43.07
CA THR A 18 -14.37 6.41 -42.07
C THR A 18 -15.23 7.69 -42.08
N GLN A 19 -15.93 7.94 -40.97
CA GLN A 19 -15.90 9.24 -40.31
C GLN A 19 -15.37 9.04 -38.89
N GLU A 20 -14.36 9.81 -38.51
CA GLU A 20 -13.79 9.85 -37.15
C GLU A 20 -14.77 10.53 -36.18
N PRO A 21 -14.86 10.10 -34.91
CA PRO A 21 -15.59 10.86 -33.89
C PRO A 21 -14.84 12.14 -33.51
N HIS A 22 -15.59 13.18 -33.13
CA HIS A 22 -15.09 14.52 -32.92
C HIS A 22 -14.18 14.65 -31.67
N ALA A 23 -13.05 15.33 -31.82
CA ALA A 23 -12.06 15.54 -30.77
C ALA A 23 -12.30 16.79 -29.87
N GLU A 24 -13.55 17.21 -29.68
CA GLU A 24 -13.88 18.49 -28.99
C GLU A 24 -14.51 18.31 -27.58
N SER A 25 -14.65 17.09 -27.05
CA SER A 25 -15.03 16.83 -25.65
C SER A 25 -13.84 16.47 -24.73
N LEU A 26 -12.62 16.39 -25.27
CA LEU A 26 -11.42 15.96 -24.55
C LEU A 26 -10.70 17.09 -23.79
N ASP A 27 -11.17 18.33 -23.87
CA ASP A 27 -10.42 19.51 -23.41
C ASP A 27 -10.81 20.00 -22.00
N SER A 28 -12.00 19.64 -21.48
CA SER A 28 -12.52 20.06 -20.17
C SER A 28 -12.15 19.08 -19.05
N GLU A 29 -12.48 17.78 -19.20
CA GLU A 29 -12.07 16.73 -18.24
C GLU A 29 -10.54 16.71 -18.06
N ASN A 30 -9.84 16.84 -19.19
CA ASN A 30 -8.38 16.86 -19.23
C ASN A 30 -7.81 18.11 -18.54
N GLN A 31 -8.49 19.27 -18.55
CA GLN A 31 -8.05 20.44 -17.77
C GLN A 31 -8.11 20.21 -16.26
N PHE A 32 -9.11 19.48 -15.75
CA PHE A 32 -9.18 19.17 -14.32
C PHE A 32 -8.16 18.09 -13.91
N MET A 33 -8.03 17.01 -14.69
CA MET A 33 -6.94 16.04 -14.53
C MET A 33 -5.58 16.73 -14.55
N THR A 34 -5.37 17.62 -15.53
CA THR A 34 -4.18 18.46 -15.65
C THR A 34 -4.01 19.41 -14.46
N SER A 35 -5.07 19.88 -13.81
CA SER A 35 -4.98 20.75 -12.61
C SER A 35 -4.63 19.97 -11.34
N ILE A 36 -5.10 18.72 -11.19
CA ILE A 36 -4.65 17.81 -10.13
C ILE A 36 -3.18 17.42 -10.37
N LEU A 37 -2.84 17.01 -11.60
CA LEU A 37 -1.52 16.48 -11.95
C LEU A 37 -0.41 17.56 -12.03
N ASN A 38 -0.73 18.81 -12.41
CA ASN A 38 0.25 19.90 -12.48
C ASN A 38 0.39 20.72 -11.18
N SER A 39 -0.29 20.35 -10.09
CA SER A 39 -0.06 20.98 -8.80
C SER A 39 1.36 20.64 -8.30
N PRO A 40 2.19 21.63 -7.90
CA PRO A 40 3.59 21.38 -7.51
C PRO A 40 3.77 20.56 -6.21
N GLU A 41 2.67 20.19 -5.55
CA GLU A 41 2.67 19.43 -4.28
C GLU A 41 2.23 17.96 -4.44
N ASN A 42 2.76 17.27 -5.45
CA ASN A 42 2.95 15.81 -5.47
C ASN A 42 1.71 14.96 -5.08
N ARG A 43 0.62 15.06 -5.85
CA ARG A 43 -0.66 14.36 -5.58
C ARG A 43 -1.12 13.50 -6.77
N THR A 44 -0.73 12.23 -6.70
CA THR A 44 -1.08 11.13 -7.62
C THR A 44 -2.58 10.77 -7.54
N PRO A 45 -3.22 10.21 -8.60
CA PRO A 45 -4.62 9.75 -8.56
C PRO A 45 -4.91 8.63 -7.54
N PHE A 46 -3.87 7.99 -6.99
CA PHE A 46 -4.02 6.83 -6.12
C PHE A 46 -4.15 7.20 -4.64
N GLY A 47 -5.01 6.46 -3.95
CA GLY A 47 -5.19 6.51 -2.50
C GLY A 47 -5.30 5.14 -1.86
N ILE A 48 -5.22 5.12 -0.53
CA ILE A 48 -5.48 3.93 0.28
C ILE A 48 -6.26 4.37 1.53
N GLN A 49 -7.37 3.72 1.83
CA GLN A 49 -8.13 3.98 3.04
C GLN A 49 -7.32 3.51 4.26
N THR A 50 -7.07 4.43 5.20
CA THR A 50 -6.43 4.11 6.47
C THR A 50 -6.72 5.17 7.55
N GLY A 51 -6.29 4.92 8.79
CA GLY A 51 -6.37 5.89 9.88
C GLY A 51 -5.15 6.83 9.96
N PRO A 52 -5.26 7.99 10.62
CA PRO A 52 -4.22 9.04 10.61
C PRO A 52 -2.84 8.56 11.05
N GLN A 53 -2.79 7.65 12.02
CA GLN A 53 -1.58 6.99 12.53
C GLN A 53 -0.73 6.29 11.45
N LEU A 54 -1.28 6.06 10.25
CA LEU A 54 -0.64 5.38 9.13
C LEU A 54 -0.47 6.25 7.87
N TYR A 55 -0.84 7.55 7.90
CA TYR A 55 -0.70 8.45 6.75
C TYR A 55 0.74 8.58 6.26
N GLN A 56 1.73 8.49 7.17
CA GLN A 56 3.16 8.41 6.85
C GLN A 56 3.59 7.25 5.91
N PHE A 57 2.71 6.28 5.64
CA PHE A 57 2.99 5.16 4.73
C PHE A 57 2.41 5.38 3.32
N LEU A 58 1.41 6.23 3.13
CA LEU A 58 0.75 6.44 1.84
C LEU A 58 1.74 6.92 0.76
N PRO A 59 2.54 7.98 0.97
CA PRO A 59 3.54 8.41 -0.02
C PRO A 59 4.61 7.35 -0.32
N LYS A 60 4.88 6.42 0.60
CA LYS A 60 5.83 5.31 0.40
C LYS A 60 5.26 4.18 -0.47
N LEU A 61 3.95 4.18 -0.69
CA LEU A 61 3.21 3.23 -1.53
C LEU A 61 2.72 3.86 -2.83
N GLY A 62 3.19 5.06 -3.18
CA GLY A 62 2.71 5.77 -4.37
C GLY A 62 1.26 6.24 -4.26
N ALA A 63 0.80 6.54 -3.04
CA ALA A 63 -0.55 7.01 -2.75
C ALA A 63 -0.53 8.39 -2.07
N SER A 64 -1.52 9.23 -2.39
CA SER A 64 -1.69 10.56 -1.76
C SER A 64 -3.12 10.87 -1.32
N TRP A 65 -4.07 9.97 -1.55
CA TRP A 65 -5.48 10.15 -1.14
C TRP A 65 -5.90 9.17 -0.05
N THR A 66 -6.81 9.63 0.80
CA THR A 66 -7.55 8.77 1.74
C THR A 66 -8.87 9.47 2.12
N PHE A 67 -9.74 8.75 2.82
CA PHE A 67 -10.97 9.32 3.36
C PHE A 67 -11.16 8.93 4.82
N ILE A 68 -11.88 9.76 5.56
CA ILE A 68 -12.16 9.53 6.97
C ILE A 68 -13.50 10.14 7.37
N GLY A 69 -14.24 9.43 8.23
CA GLY A 69 -15.51 9.91 8.77
C GLY A 69 -15.33 10.72 10.05
N ILE A 70 -16.01 11.86 10.12
CA ILE A 70 -16.19 12.66 11.34
C ILE A 70 -17.67 12.54 11.74
N LEU A 71 -17.93 12.02 12.94
CA LEU A 71 -19.27 11.93 13.51
C LEU A 71 -19.64 13.26 14.18
N TRP A 72 -20.92 13.63 14.17
CA TRP A 72 -21.41 14.79 14.92
C TRP A 72 -21.05 14.69 16.41
N GLU A 73 -21.22 13.52 17.04
CA GLU A 73 -20.85 13.28 18.44
C GLU A 73 -19.34 13.42 18.74
N ASP A 74 -18.46 13.32 17.74
CA ASP A 74 -17.01 13.62 17.92
C ASP A 74 -16.75 15.14 18.03
N ILE A 75 -17.66 15.96 17.50
CA ILE A 75 -17.52 17.42 17.35
C ILE A 75 -18.38 18.20 18.34
N GLU A 76 -19.57 17.69 18.64
CA GLU A 76 -20.54 18.28 19.56
C GLU A 76 -21.22 17.17 20.38
N PRO A 77 -20.52 16.59 21.38
CA PRO A 77 -21.04 15.51 22.22
C PRO A 77 -22.29 15.87 23.04
N GLU A 78 -22.48 17.14 23.39
CA GLU A 78 -23.67 17.71 24.02
C GLU A 78 -24.00 19.06 23.37
N GLN A 79 -25.27 19.48 23.36
CA GLN A 79 -25.68 20.75 22.74
C GLN A 79 -24.87 21.95 23.25
N ASP A 80 -24.36 22.77 22.32
CA ASP A 80 -23.46 23.90 22.55
C ASP A 80 -22.07 23.54 23.15
N VAL A 81 -21.72 22.25 23.26
CA VAL A 81 -20.44 21.77 23.82
C VAL A 81 -19.53 21.24 22.71
N TRP A 82 -18.68 22.11 22.18
CA TRP A 82 -17.83 21.84 21.03
C TRP A 82 -16.45 21.25 21.39
N THR A 83 -16.05 20.16 20.71
CA THR A 83 -14.77 19.47 20.87
C THR A 83 -14.13 19.18 19.52
N PHE A 84 -12.91 19.66 19.26
CA PHE A 84 -12.25 19.47 17.96
C PHE A 84 -11.01 18.57 17.98
N GLU A 85 -10.58 18.09 19.15
CA GLU A 85 -9.30 17.39 19.38
C GLU A 85 -9.00 16.28 18.36
N ARG A 86 -9.92 15.33 18.17
CA ARG A 86 -9.75 14.22 17.20
C ARG A 86 -9.68 14.70 15.75
N ALA A 87 -10.44 15.75 15.39
CA ALA A 87 -10.43 16.30 14.04
C ALA A 87 -9.16 17.13 13.77
N ASP A 88 -8.69 17.89 14.76
CA ASP A 88 -7.43 18.63 14.72
C ASP A 88 -6.25 17.67 14.51
N GLU A 89 -6.23 16.52 15.22
CA GLU A 89 -5.24 15.46 15.01
C GLU A 89 -5.28 14.90 13.58
N ILE A 90 -6.47 14.60 13.05
CA ILE A 90 -6.65 14.07 11.69
C ILE A 90 -6.10 15.05 10.64
N MET A 91 -6.48 16.33 10.69
CA MET A 91 -6.03 17.33 9.71
C MET A 91 -4.52 17.56 9.82
N LYS A 92 -3.99 17.63 11.04
CA LYS A 92 -2.55 17.78 11.29
C LYS A 92 -1.74 16.61 10.73
N GLU A 93 -2.16 15.37 10.96
CA GLU A 93 -1.44 14.19 10.45
C GLU A 93 -1.50 14.09 8.92
N ALA A 94 -2.60 14.53 8.30
CA ALA A 94 -2.70 14.58 6.84
C ALA A 94 -1.79 15.66 6.24
N GLN A 95 -1.82 16.88 6.79
CA GLN A 95 -0.95 17.98 6.39
C GLN A 95 0.54 17.63 6.57
N THR A 96 0.91 17.02 7.70
CA THR A 96 2.29 16.61 8.02
C THR A 96 2.85 15.61 7.00
N HIS A 97 1.99 14.79 6.41
CA HIS A 97 2.39 13.72 5.47
C HIS A 97 2.01 14.00 4.01
N ASN A 98 1.52 15.21 3.68
CA ASN A 98 0.97 15.60 2.38
C ASN A 98 -0.05 14.59 1.82
N VAL A 99 -1.07 14.27 2.62
CA VAL A 99 -2.19 13.40 2.23
C VAL A 99 -3.45 14.25 2.00
N ASN A 100 -4.10 14.08 0.86
CA ASN A 100 -5.45 14.60 0.60
C ASN A 100 -6.46 13.85 1.46
N LEU A 101 -7.37 14.59 2.11
CA LEU A 101 -8.50 14.05 2.83
C LEU A 101 -9.80 14.31 2.08
N ILE A 102 -10.58 13.25 1.88
CA ILE A 102 -12.03 13.35 1.71
C ILE A 102 -12.65 13.16 3.10
N VAL A 103 -13.31 14.19 3.63
CA VAL A 103 -13.94 14.15 4.95
C VAL A 103 -15.41 13.77 4.80
N LYS A 104 -15.79 12.57 5.27
CA LYS A 104 -17.18 12.11 5.30
C LYS A 104 -17.87 12.70 6.55
N ILE A 105 -18.72 13.71 6.37
CA ILE A 105 -19.57 14.28 7.43
C ILE A 105 -20.68 13.25 7.74
N ARG A 106 -20.72 12.77 8.99
CA ARG A 106 -21.67 11.74 9.46
C ARG A 106 -22.48 12.27 10.63
N THR A 107 -23.80 12.18 10.57
CA THR A 107 -24.69 12.52 11.69
C THR A 107 -24.54 11.54 12.86
N GLY A 108 -24.39 10.23 12.59
CA GLY A 108 -24.28 9.21 13.64
C GLY A 108 -25.59 9.06 14.43
N THR A 109 -25.48 8.76 15.73
CA THR A 109 -26.60 8.81 16.68
C THR A 109 -26.19 9.62 17.90
N CYS A 110 -26.51 10.91 17.92
CA CYS A 110 -26.11 11.85 18.97
C CYS A 110 -27.35 12.43 19.70
N TRP A 111 -27.15 13.51 20.46
CA TRP A 111 -28.24 14.21 21.16
C TRP A 111 -29.19 14.96 20.22
N ALA A 112 -28.75 15.28 18.99
CA ALA A 112 -29.49 16.08 18.01
C ALA A 112 -30.21 15.25 16.92
N THR A 113 -30.08 13.92 16.95
CA THR A 113 -30.66 13.01 15.94
C THR A 113 -31.88 12.26 16.46
N LYS A 114 -32.79 11.87 15.56
CA LYS A 114 -34.06 11.17 15.88
C LYS A 114 -33.91 9.82 16.60
N GLU A 115 -32.68 9.35 16.73
CA GLU A 115 -32.31 8.27 17.63
C GLU A 115 -31.14 8.71 18.52
N GLU A 116 -31.31 8.56 19.84
CA GLU A 116 -30.31 8.93 20.84
C GLU A 116 -29.07 8.01 20.82
N SER A 117 -27.94 8.51 21.34
CA SER A 117 -26.71 7.74 21.49
C SER A 117 -26.87 6.52 22.42
N GLY A 118 -26.03 5.51 22.23
CA GLY A 118 -26.02 4.29 23.05
C GLY A 118 -26.89 3.14 22.53
N THR A 119 -27.54 3.28 21.36
CA THR A 119 -28.03 2.11 20.62
C THR A 119 -26.85 1.27 20.12
N LYS A 120 -27.00 -0.06 20.02
CA LYS A 120 -25.92 -1.00 19.63
C LYS A 120 -25.49 -0.92 18.14
N LEU A 121 -25.94 0.09 17.41
CA LEU A 121 -26.03 0.11 15.95
C LEU A 121 -25.25 1.31 15.39
N LYS A 122 -24.42 1.06 14.36
CA LYS A 122 -23.48 2.05 13.79
C LYS A 122 -24.07 2.98 12.71
N ALA A 123 -25.34 2.78 12.36
CA ALA A 123 -26.00 3.52 11.29
C ALA A 123 -26.40 4.94 11.75
N SER A 124 -26.13 5.93 10.90
CA SER A 124 -26.53 7.32 11.05
C SER A 124 -28.05 7.49 11.08
N SER A 125 -28.52 8.50 11.82
CA SER A 125 -29.93 8.86 11.98
C SER A 125 -30.16 10.32 11.58
N PRO A 126 -31.30 10.68 10.95
CA PRO A 126 -31.58 12.07 10.60
C PRO A 126 -31.57 13.02 11.81
N PRO A 127 -31.24 14.31 11.63
CA PRO A 127 -31.43 15.33 12.67
C PRO A 127 -32.89 15.42 13.10
N GLU A 128 -33.14 15.70 14.39
CA GLU A 128 -34.46 16.10 14.88
C GLU A 128 -34.83 17.51 14.40
N ASN A 129 -33.83 18.39 14.37
CA ASN A 129 -33.93 19.78 13.96
C ASN A 129 -32.79 20.11 12.99
N ILE A 130 -33.13 20.71 11.85
CA ILE A 130 -32.18 20.98 10.78
C ILE A 130 -31.23 22.16 11.12
N GLU A 131 -31.64 23.07 11.99
CA GLU A 131 -30.81 24.21 12.41
C GLU A 131 -29.58 23.74 13.21
N ASP A 132 -29.73 22.76 14.12
CA ASP A 132 -28.59 22.19 14.85
C ASP A 132 -27.59 21.51 13.88
N TYR A 133 -28.09 20.90 12.80
CA TYR A 133 -27.24 20.31 11.75
C TYR A 133 -26.51 21.39 10.92
N ILE A 134 -27.15 22.54 10.66
CA ILE A 134 -26.49 23.70 10.05
C ILE A 134 -25.36 24.18 10.95
N ASP A 135 -25.60 24.34 12.26
CA ASP A 135 -24.58 24.78 13.20
C ASP A 135 -23.40 23.78 13.28
N PHE A 136 -23.66 22.47 13.28
CA PHE A 136 -22.62 21.44 13.20
C PHE A 136 -21.76 21.54 11.94
N VAL A 137 -22.40 21.55 10.75
CA VAL A 137 -21.66 21.65 9.48
C VAL A 137 -20.91 22.98 9.40
N CYS A 138 -21.54 24.07 9.84
CA CYS A 138 -20.95 25.41 9.83
C CYS A 138 -19.69 25.49 10.70
N ASN A 139 -19.75 25.01 11.95
CA ASN A 139 -18.60 25.01 12.85
C ASN A 139 -17.48 24.07 12.38
N LEU A 140 -17.82 22.90 11.81
CA LEU A 140 -16.84 21.96 11.29
C LEU A 140 -16.11 22.52 10.04
N VAL A 141 -16.86 23.04 9.06
CA VAL A 141 -16.30 23.52 7.80
C VAL A 141 -15.57 24.85 7.99
N SER A 142 -16.11 25.79 8.77
CA SER A 142 -15.45 27.08 9.07
C SER A 142 -14.12 26.92 9.81
N ARG A 143 -13.87 25.77 10.45
CA ARG A 143 -12.61 25.48 11.13
C ARG A 143 -11.53 24.93 10.18
N TYR A 144 -11.93 24.23 9.11
CA TYR A 144 -11.04 23.43 8.28
C TYR A 144 -11.09 23.75 6.78
N ASN A 145 -11.80 24.80 6.35
CA ASN A 145 -11.81 25.26 4.95
C ASN A 145 -10.40 25.52 4.39
N ASP A 146 -9.49 26.11 5.17
CA ASP A 146 -8.06 26.28 4.80
C ASP A 146 -7.28 24.94 4.67
N SER A 147 -7.90 23.78 4.86
CA SER A 147 -7.21 22.47 4.94
C SER A 147 -7.97 21.26 4.35
N VAL A 148 -9.23 21.42 3.95
CA VAL A 148 -10.08 20.33 3.44
C VAL A 148 -10.89 20.83 2.25
N ASP A 149 -10.45 20.46 1.05
CA ASP A 149 -11.12 20.82 -0.20
C ASP A 149 -12.29 19.88 -0.54
N PHE A 150 -12.40 18.69 0.08
CA PHE A 150 -13.34 17.63 -0.32
C PHE A 150 -14.20 17.12 0.84
N TRP A 151 -15.51 17.34 0.75
CA TRP A 151 -16.49 17.04 1.80
C TRP A 151 -17.57 16.08 1.27
N ALA A 152 -17.62 14.86 1.80
CA ALA A 152 -18.63 13.86 1.45
C ALA A 152 -19.75 13.85 2.51
N ILE A 153 -21.01 13.68 2.10
CA ILE A 153 -22.15 13.69 3.02
C ILE A 153 -22.69 12.28 3.21
N GLU A 154 -22.57 11.78 4.45
CA GLU A 154 -22.89 10.40 4.83
C GLU A 154 -22.06 9.32 4.10
N ASN A 155 -22.53 8.06 4.15
CA ASN A 155 -21.92 6.90 3.51
C ASN A 155 -23.04 5.90 3.17
N GLU A 156 -23.11 5.41 1.93
CA GLU A 156 -24.03 4.33 1.50
C GLU A 156 -25.46 4.43 2.08
N MET A 157 -26.07 5.61 1.96
CA MET A 157 -27.37 5.93 2.58
C MET A 157 -28.53 5.05 2.08
N ASN A 158 -28.32 4.36 0.96
CA ASN A 158 -29.21 3.34 0.42
C ASN A 158 -29.28 2.04 1.26
N THR A 159 -28.47 1.92 2.34
CA THR A 159 -28.41 0.73 3.19
C THR A 159 -28.72 1.03 4.67
N GLU A 160 -29.48 0.13 5.30
CA GLU A 160 -29.84 0.21 6.72
C GLU A 160 -28.63 0.03 7.66
N THR A 161 -27.50 -0.47 7.13
CA THR A 161 -26.20 -0.56 7.81
C THR A 161 -25.62 0.81 8.14
N PHE A 162 -25.87 1.82 7.29
CA PHE A 162 -25.22 3.12 7.38
C PHE A 162 -26.18 4.29 7.57
N TRP A 163 -27.45 4.18 7.18
CA TRP A 163 -28.48 5.23 7.30
C TRP A 163 -29.84 4.65 7.67
N ARG A 164 -30.55 5.28 8.61
CA ARG A 164 -31.90 4.86 9.05
C ARG A 164 -33.03 5.76 8.59
N GLY A 165 -32.70 6.91 8.02
CA GLY A 165 -33.68 7.84 7.47
C GLY A 165 -34.28 7.36 6.15
N THR A 166 -35.26 8.12 5.69
CA THR A 166 -35.76 8.08 4.32
C THR A 166 -34.80 8.75 3.35
N LEU A 167 -35.05 8.58 2.05
CA LEU A 167 -34.38 9.31 0.97
C LEU A 167 -34.66 10.82 1.04
N GLU A 168 -35.86 11.22 1.44
CA GLU A 168 -36.25 12.63 1.60
C GLU A 168 -35.42 13.31 2.70
N GLU A 169 -35.23 12.63 3.83
CA GLU A 169 -34.39 13.12 4.94
C GLU A 169 -32.90 13.16 4.57
N TYR A 170 -32.40 12.17 3.80
CA TYR A 170 -31.03 12.24 3.27
C TYR A 170 -30.87 13.43 2.30
N ASN A 171 -31.79 13.59 1.35
CA ASN A 171 -31.76 14.71 0.41
C ASN A 171 -31.82 16.06 1.13
N GLN A 172 -32.58 16.16 2.23
CA GLN A 172 -32.62 17.35 3.08
C GLN A 172 -31.26 17.68 3.71
N ILE A 173 -30.56 16.69 4.31
CA ILE A 173 -29.23 16.96 4.88
C ILE A 173 -28.17 17.22 3.82
N LEU A 174 -28.23 16.53 2.67
CA LEU A 174 -27.33 16.78 1.54
C LEU A 174 -27.50 18.20 0.98
N GLU A 175 -28.74 18.62 0.72
CA GLU A 175 -29.07 19.99 0.30
C GLU A 175 -28.57 21.04 1.30
N THR A 176 -28.76 20.77 2.60
CA THR A 176 -28.38 21.67 3.69
C THR A 176 -26.87 21.78 3.83
N ALA A 177 -26.15 20.66 3.85
CA ALA A 177 -24.70 20.63 3.95
C ALA A 177 -24.05 21.24 2.71
N TYR A 178 -24.52 20.92 1.50
CA TYR A 178 -24.02 21.52 0.25
C TYR A 178 -24.10 23.05 0.32
N LYS A 179 -25.25 23.61 0.69
CA LYS A 179 -25.45 25.06 0.79
C LYS A 179 -24.57 25.70 1.85
N THR A 180 -24.47 25.07 3.02
CA THR A 180 -23.65 25.56 4.15
C THR A 180 -22.16 25.56 3.79
N ILE A 181 -21.67 24.47 3.17
CA ILE A 181 -20.29 24.36 2.68
C ILE A 181 -20.01 25.46 1.66
N LYS A 182 -20.83 25.57 0.60
CA LYS A 182 -20.64 26.57 -0.48
C LYS A 182 -20.78 28.02 -0.03
N GLU A 183 -21.45 28.31 1.09
CA GLU A 183 -21.52 29.66 1.67
C GLU A 183 -20.22 30.02 2.43
N ILE A 184 -19.58 29.04 3.07
CA ILE A 184 -18.32 29.21 3.81
C ILE A 184 -17.11 29.18 2.87
N ASP A 185 -17.12 28.23 1.93
CA ASP A 185 -16.09 27.98 0.94
C ASP A 185 -16.74 27.60 -0.41
N PRO A 186 -16.83 28.56 -1.36
CA PRO A 186 -17.39 28.31 -2.69
C PRO A 186 -16.57 27.34 -3.56
N ASP A 187 -15.26 27.18 -3.28
CA ASP A 187 -14.33 26.40 -4.09
C ASP A 187 -14.26 24.93 -3.62
N ALA A 188 -14.54 24.66 -2.34
CA ALA A 188 -14.67 23.32 -1.77
C ALA A 188 -15.64 22.43 -2.57
N GLN A 189 -15.24 21.18 -2.83
CA GLN A 189 -16.01 20.19 -3.58
C GLN A 189 -16.85 19.31 -2.65
N VAL A 190 -18.15 19.21 -2.95
CA VAL A 190 -19.08 18.38 -2.18
C VAL A 190 -19.32 17.07 -2.92
N LEU A 191 -19.03 15.97 -2.25
CA LEU A 191 -19.30 14.61 -2.69
C LEU A 191 -20.64 14.15 -2.08
N ASP A 192 -21.29 13.21 -2.73
CA ASP A 192 -22.52 12.56 -2.25
C ASP A 192 -22.26 11.60 -1.06
N SER A 193 -23.02 10.51 -0.92
CA SER A 193 -22.77 9.45 0.07
C SER A 193 -22.04 8.22 -0.49
N GLY A 194 -21.87 8.14 -1.82
CA GLY A 194 -21.72 6.87 -2.53
C GLY A 194 -22.94 5.96 -2.41
N MET A 195 -22.96 4.92 -3.24
CA MET A 195 -24.00 3.88 -3.25
C MET A 195 -23.35 2.53 -3.04
N ALA A 196 -23.90 1.71 -2.13
CA ALA A 196 -23.35 0.38 -1.88
C ALA A 196 -23.26 -0.45 -3.18
N SER A 197 -22.07 -1.01 -3.46
CA SER A 197 -21.71 -1.73 -4.71
C SER A 197 -22.79 -2.69 -5.22
N MET A 198 -23.51 -3.38 -4.34
CA MET A 198 -24.65 -4.26 -4.65
C MET A 198 -25.77 -3.59 -5.47
N THR A 199 -25.84 -2.26 -5.50
CA THR A 199 -26.88 -1.48 -6.17
C THR A 199 -26.78 -1.54 -7.68
N TYR A 200 -25.57 -1.39 -8.22
CA TYR A 200 -25.37 -1.27 -9.67
C TYR A 200 -25.79 -2.54 -10.41
N GLY A 201 -25.46 -3.71 -9.85
CA GLY A 201 -25.81 -5.00 -10.44
C GLY A 201 -27.32 -5.18 -10.65
N ILE A 202 -28.15 -4.79 -9.66
CA ILE A 202 -29.62 -4.84 -9.77
C ILE A 202 -30.12 -3.84 -10.81
N CYS A 203 -29.61 -2.60 -10.78
CA CYS A 203 -30.10 -1.55 -11.67
C CYS A 203 -29.77 -1.83 -13.15
N ILE A 204 -28.54 -2.24 -13.43
CA ILE A 204 -28.06 -2.53 -14.79
C ILE A 204 -28.75 -3.79 -15.35
N ALA A 205 -28.83 -4.88 -14.55
CA ALA A 205 -29.56 -6.08 -14.97
C ALA A 205 -31.05 -5.79 -15.23
N ARG A 206 -31.65 -4.86 -14.46
CA ARG A 206 -33.02 -4.40 -14.67
C ARG A 206 -33.19 -3.64 -15.98
N GLU A 207 -32.29 -2.72 -16.32
CA GLU A 207 -32.38 -2.03 -17.61
C GLU A 207 -32.17 -2.96 -18.81
N MET A 208 -31.23 -3.90 -18.71
CA MET A 208 -31.04 -4.93 -19.73
C MET A 208 -32.33 -5.75 -19.91
N TYR A 209 -32.97 -6.16 -18.81
CA TYR A 209 -34.25 -6.88 -18.82
C TYR A 209 -35.39 -6.05 -19.42
N GLU A 210 -35.55 -4.78 -19.02
CA GLU A 210 -36.58 -3.86 -19.52
C GLU A 210 -36.42 -3.53 -21.02
N ARG A 211 -35.18 -3.56 -21.53
CA ARG A 211 -34.86 -3.44 -22.97
C ARG A 211 -35.15 -4.74 -23.76
N GLY A 212 -35.47 -5.83 -23.09
CA GLY A 212 -35.74 -7.15 -23.69
C GLY A 212 -34.53 -8.08 -23.78
N ASN A 213 -33.35 -7.63 -23.29
CA ASN A 213 -32.08 -8.36 -23.32
C ASN A 213 -31.98 -9.29 -22.10
N THR A 214 -32.95 -10.18 -21.95
CA THR A 214 -33.08 -11.06 -20.77
C THR A 214 -31.90 -12.01 -20.59
N GLN A 215 -31.27 -12.48 -21.67
CA GLN A 215 -30.17 -13.43 -21.58
C GLN A 215 -28.88 -12.72 -21.13
N GLU A 216 -28.62 -11.54 -21.68
CA GLU A 216 -27.54 -10.64 -21.29
C GLU A 216 -27.70 -10.21 -19.82
N ALA A 217 -28.91 -9.85 -19.40
CA ALA A 217 -29.22 -9.51 -18.01
C ALA A 217 -28.90 -10.64 -17.02
N VAL A 218 -29.17 -11.90 -17.38
CA VAL A 218 -28.82 -13.07 -16.55
C VAL A 218 -27.29 -13.27 -16.50
N ILE A 219 -26.60 -13.13 -17.63
CA ILE A 219 -25.14 -13.27 -17.71
C ILE A 219 -24.47 -12.20 -16.84
N PHE A 220 -24.84 -10.93 -17.04
CA PHE A 220 -24.32 -9.81 -16.27
C PHE A 220 -24.61 -9.96 -14.77
N PHE A 221 -25.85 -10.29 -14.37
CA PHE A 221 -26.19 -10.51 -12.96
C PHE A 221 -25.32 -11.62 -12.33
N ASN A 222 -25.13 -12.73 -13.04
CA ASN A 222 -24.35 -13.87 -12.54
C ASN A 222 -22.86 -13.55 -12.42
N GLU A 223 -22.30 -12.74 -13.31
CA GLU A 223 -20.91 -12.29 -13.21
C GLU A 223 -20.74 -11.25 -12.10
N TYR A 224 -21.62 -10.26 -12.06
CA TYR A 224 -21.60 -9.17 -11.06
C TYR A 224 -21.62 -9.70 -9.62
N TYR A 225 -22.43 -10.72 -9.33
CA TYR A 225 -22.53 -11.30 -7.99
C TYR A 225 -21.76 -12.62 -7.79
N ARG A 226 -20.90 -13.00 -8.75
CA ARG A 226 -20.16 -14.27 -8.75
C ARG A 226 -19.36 -14.50 -7.47
N ARG A 227 -18.63 -13.47 -7.02
CA ARG A 227 -17.79 -13.48 -5.80
C ARG A 227 -18.59 -13.57 -4.50
N ARG A 228 -19.90 -13.32 -4.56
CA ARG A 228 -20.83 -13.37 -3.43
C ARG A 228 -21.62 -14.67 -3.33
N GLY A 229 -21.40 -15.60 -4.25
CA GLY A 229 -22.06 -16.90 -4.32
C GLY A 229 -23.51 -16.84 -4.81
N LEU A 230 -23.93 -15.74 -5.43
CA LEU A 230 -25.29 -15.60 -5.96
C LEU A 230 -25.31 -15.95 -7.45
N THR A 231 -26.29 -16.78 -7.83
CA THR A 231 -26.57 -17.11 -9.24
C THR A 231 -28.08 -17.14 -9.45
N ILE A 232 -28.53 -16.78 -10.65
CA ILE A 232 -29.94 -16.67 -11.02
C ILE A 232 -30.23 -17.33 -12.37
N SER A 233 -31.45 -17.84 -12.52
CA SER A 233 -31.97 -18.31 -13.80
C SER A 233 -32.80 -17.23 -14.49
N SER A 234 -33.00 -17.35 -15.80
CA SER A 234 -33.90 -16.47 -16.56
C SER A 234 -35.37 -16.56 -16.13
N GLN A 235 -35.77 -17.60 -15.40
CA GLN A 235 -37.13 -17.76 -14.87
C GLN A 235 -37.32 -16.95 -13.57
N ASP A 236 -36.26 -16.82 -12.78
CA ASP A 236 -36.30 -16.19 -11.45
C ASP A 236 -35.89 -14.69 -11.50
N LEU A 237 -35.17 -14.28 -12.55
CA LEU A 237 -34.64 -12.91 -12.71
C LEU A 237 -35.71 -11.82 -12.48
N ASN A 238 -36.90 -11.96 -13.08
CA ASN A 238 -37.99 -11.00 -12.90
C ASN A 238 -38.48 -10.89 -11.43
N GLN A 239 -38.44 -11.98 -10.67
CA GLN A 239 -38.86 -11.95 -9.25
C GLN A 239 -37.84 -11.18 -8.39
N VAL A 240 -36.55 -11.24 -8.73
CA VAL A 240 -35.49 -10.54 -8.00
C VAL A 240 -35.42 -9.07 -8.38
N LEU A 241 -35.42 -8.74 -9.67
CA LEU A 241 -35.32 -7.34 -10.16
C LEU A 241 -36.52 -6.46 -9.77
N TYR A 242 -37.67 -7.07 -9.46
CA TYR A 242 -38.87 -6.39 -9.01
C TYR A 242 -39.31 -6.80 -7.58
N SER A 243 -38.37 -7.27 -6.74
CA SER A 243 -38.64 -7.35 -5.29
C SER A 243 -38.91 -5.95 -4.72
N GLU A 244 -39.49 -5.88 -3.51
CA GLU A 244 -39.76 -4.59 -2.84
C GLU A 244 -38.45 -3.81 -2.59
N GLU A 245 -37.41 -4.52 -2.17
CA GLU A 245 -36.06 -4.00 -1.94
C GLU A 245 -35.39 -3.55 -3.26
N ALA A 246 -35.48 -4.35 -4.32
CA ALA A 246 -34.91 -3.99 -5.63
C ALA A 246 -35.62 -2.75 -6.23
N GLN A 247 -36.93 -2.62 -6.05
CA GLN A 247 -37.67 -1.42 -6.44
C GLN A 247 -37.30 -0.19 -5.60
N LYS A 248 -37.14 -0.34 -4.27
CA LYS A 248 -36.66 0.71 -3.37
C LYS A 248 -35.28 1.22 -3.80
N VAL A 249 -34.33 0.30 -3.99
CA VAL A 249 -32.95 0.61 -4.42
C VAL A 249 -32.91 1.28 -5.80
N TYR A 250 -33.64 0.75 -6.78
CA TYR A 250 -33.71 1.35 -8.12
C TYR A 250 -34.32 2.76 -8.12
N THR A 251 -35.31 3.02 -7.26
CA THR A 251 -35.91 4.36 -7.11
C THR A 251 -34.90 5.32 -6.48
N ILE A 252 -34.25 4.92 -5.38
CA ILE A 252 -33.18 5.69 -4.73
C ILE A 252 -32.08 6.07 -5.73
N MET A 253 -31.61 5.11 -6.53
CA MET A 253 -30.57 5.35 -7.54
C MET A 253 -30.99 6.41 -8.56
N ASN A 254 -32.21 6.28 -9.11
CA ASN A 254 -32.74 7.16 -10.14
C ASN A 254 -33.02 8.58 -9.65
N ASP A 255 -33.38 8.76 -8.38
CA ASP A 255 -33.60 10.09 -7.80
C ASP A 255 -32.26 10.74 -7.41
N HIS A 256 -31.29 9.95 -6.95
CA HIS A 256 -29.96 10.41 -6.56
C HIS A 256 -29.12 10.95 -7.72
N PHE A 257 -29.16 10.31 -8.90
CA PHE A 257 -28.48 10.81 -10.09
C PHE A 257 -28.97 12.21 -10.55
N LYS A 258 -30.19 12.60 -10.15
CA LYS A 258 -30.81 13.90 -10.47
C LYS A 258 -30.67 14.94 -9.36
N ASN A 259 -30.06 14.57 -8.22
CA ASN A 259 -29.91 15.49 -7.12
C ASN A 259 -28.78 16.52 -7.45
N PRO A 260 -29.07 17.84 -7.45
CA PRO A 260 -28.09 18.86 -7.83
C PRO A 260 -27.09 19.20 -6.71
N TYR A 261 -27.30 18.71 -5.48
CA TYR A 261 -26.57 19.14 -4.29
C TYR A 261 -25.31 18.30 -4.00
N TYR A 262 -24.58 17.95 -5.05
CA TYR A 262 -23.20 17.43 -4.99
C TYR A 262 -22.50 17.73 -6.32
N ASP A 263 -21.20 18.03 -6.25
CA ASP A 263 -20.36 18.32 -7.41
C ASP A 263 -19.74 17.03 -7.98
N ILE A 264 -19.44 16.07 -7.11
CA ILE A 264 -18.71 14.84 -7.42
C ILE A 264 -19.50 13.61 -6.95
N TYR A 265 -19.60 12.60 -7.80
CA TYR A 265 -20.28 11.34 -7.53
C TYR A 265 -19.30 10.28 -6.99
N GLN A 266 -19.62 9.59 -5.89
CA GLN A 266 -18.77 8.52 -5.35
C GLN A 266 -19.17 7.14 -5.89
N LEU A 267 -18.20 6.50 -6.56
CA LEU A 267 -18.26 5.07 -6.85
C LEU A 267 -17.71 4.29 -5.66
N HIS A 268 -18.53 3.39 -5.12
CA HIS A 268 -18.09 2.30 -4.25
C HIS A 268 -18.17 0.97 -5.02
N PHE A 269 -17.05 0.29 -5.24
CA PHE A 269 -16.99 -0.88 -6.12
C PHE A 269 -16.19 -2.03 -5.50
N TYR A 270 -16.85 -3.18 -5.34
CA TYR A 270 -16.30 -4.34 -4.63
C TYR A 270 -16.38 -5.66 -5.42
N GLU A 271 -16.84 -5.60 -6.67
CA GLU A 271 -17.07 -6.76 -7.52
C GLU A 271 -15.91 -7.01 -8.49
N ASP A 272 -16.10 -7.94 -9.43
CA ASP A 272 -15.10 -8.28 -10.44
C ASP A 272 -14.78 -7.11 -11.37
N TYR A 273 -13.50 -6.89 -11.72
CA TYR A 273 -13.10 -5.78 -12.59
C TYR A 273 -13.77 -5.85 -13.98
N SER A 274 -14.13 -7.05 -14.43
CA SER A 274 -14.72 -7.32 -15.75
C SER A 274 -16.07 -6.64 -15.99
N VAL A 275 -16.82 -6.32 -14.94
CA VAL A 275 -18.12 -5.62 -15.02
C VAL A 275 -18.04 -4.11 -14.73
N LEU A 276 -16.82 -3.57 -14.55
CA LEU A 276 -16.61 -2.17 -14.21
C LEU A 276 -17.04 -1.21 -15.33
N ASN A 277 -16.80 -1.57 -16.60
CA ASN A 277 -17.13 -0.72 -17.73
C ASN A 277 -18.65 -0.50 -17.85
N GLU A 278 -19.46 -1.53 -17.61
CA GLU A 278 -20.92 -1.41 -17.53
C GLU A 278 -21.36 -0.50 -16.39
N VAL A 279 -20.70 -0.56 -15.22
CA VAL A 279 -21.00 0.31 -14.06
C VAL A 279 -20.67 1.77 -14.37
N ILE A 280 -19.47 2.04 -14.88
CA ILE A 280 -19.06 3.39 -15.26
C ILE A 280 -19.96 3.94 -16.39
N THR A 281 -20.26 3.13 -17.40
CA THR A 281 -21.18 3.50 -18.49
C THR A 281 -22.57 3.80 -17.96
N PHE A 282 -23.09 2.99 -17.03
CA PHE A 282 -24.38 3.20 -16.38
C PHE A 282 -24.41 4.53 -15.61
N ILE A 283 -23.38 4.84 -14.83
CA ILE A 283 -23.26 6.11 -14.09
C ILE A 283 -23.19 7.29 -15.06
N LYS A 284 -22.25 7.26 -16.02
CA LYS A 284 -22.07 8.32 -17.05
C LYS A 284 -23.34 8.56 -17.90
N THR A 285 -24.19 7.54 -18.08
CA THR A 285 -25.46 7.65 -18.83
C THR A 285 -26.58 8.29 -18.01
N HIS A 286 -26.53 8.25 -16.67
CA HIS A 286 -27.62 8.69 -15.79
C HIS A 286 -27.38 10.01 -15.06
N LEU A 287 -26.13 10.42 -14.89
CA LEU A 287 -25.81 11.76 -14.39
C LEU A 287 -26.34 12.82 -15.36
N GLU A 288 -27.18 13.75 -14.87
CA GLU A 288 -27.78 14.80 -15.72
C GLU A 288 -26.79 15.94 -16.08
N GLU A 289 -25.58 15.92 -15.52
CA GLU A 289 -24.49 16.89 -15.69
C GLU A 289 -23.14 16.14 -15.81
N GLU A 290 -22.09 16.78 -16.36
CA GLU A 290 -20.70 16.25 -16.41
C GLU A 290 -20.03 16.25 -15.01
N LYS A 291 -20.69 15.64 -14.02
CA LYS A 291 -20.13 15.43 -12.68
C LYS A 291 -19.04 14.37 -12.74
N GLN A 292 -17.97 14.62 -12.02
CA GLN A 292 -16.85 13.69 -11.95
C GLN A 292 -17.20 12.48 -11.09
N ILE A 293 -16.58 11.35 -11.40
CA ILE A 293 -16.71 10.10 -10.65
C ILE A 293 -15.43 9.88 -9.87
N PHE A 294 -15.50 9.85 -8.54
CA PHE A 294 -14.36 9.46 -7.69
C PHE A 294 -14.61 8.04 -7.17
N ALA A 295 -13.65 7.13 -7.35
CA ALA A 295 -13.70 5.79 -6.76
C ALA A 295 -13.21 5.83 -5.30
N VAL A 296 -14.03 6.40 -4.41
CA VAL A 296 -13.67 6.64 -3.01
C VAL A 296 -13.59 5.35 -2.20
N GLU A 297 -14.28 4.29 -2.61
CA GLU A 297 -14.10 2.96 -2.03
C GLU A 297 -13.98 1.90 -3.13
N MET A 298 -12.77 1.43 -3.42
CA MET A 298 -12.56 0.34 -4.39
C MET A 298 -11.72 -0.80 -3.80
N GLY A 299 -12.04 -2.03 -4.14
CA GLY A 299 -11.43 -3.24 -3.57
C GLY A 299 -12.26 -4.48 -3.89
N TYR A 300 -12.24 -5.50 -3.03
CA TYR A 300 -12.90 -6.78 -3.31
C TYR A 300 -13.60 -7.42 -2.11
N ALA A 301 -14.86 -7.79 -2.32
CA ALA A 301 -15.65 -8.61 -1.40
C ALA A 301 -15.41 -10.11 -1.69
N TYR A 302 -14.39 -10.71 -1.06
CA TYR A 302 -14.18 -12.16 -1.05
C TYR A 302 -14.88 -12.79 0.17
N ARG A 303 -15.92 -13.59 -0.06
CA ARG A 303 -16.55 -14.38 1.00
C ARG A 303 -15.75 -15.63 1.34
N ASP A 304 -15.84 -16.12 2.58
CA ASP A 304 -15.08 -17.27 3.07
C ASP A 304 -15.44 -18.62 2.40
N ASP A 305 -16.61 -18.72 1.75
CA ASP A 305 -17.03 -19.88 0.96
C ASP A 305 -16.59 -19.81 -0.52
N TYR A 306 -16.14 -18.63 -0.97
CA TYR A 306 -15.42 -18.47 -2.22
C TYR A 306 -13.93 -18.74 -1.96
N THR A 307 -13.25 -19.52 -2.83
CA THR A 307 -11.83 -19.85 -2.65
C THR A 307 -10.96 -18.63 -2.92
N TYR A 308 -10.79 -17.78 -1.90
CA TYR A 308 -9.86 -16.65 -1.95
C TYR A 308 -8.44 -17.15 -2.26
N ASN A 309 -7.87 -16.60 -3.33
CA ASN A 309 -6.48 -16.77 -3.70
C ASN A 309 -5.74 -15.43 -3.52
N VAL A 310 -4.55 -15.50 -2.94
CA VAL A 310 -3.69 -14.32 -2.71
C VAL A 310 -3.13 -13.76 -4.00
N GLU A 311 -2.94 -14.61 -5.03
CA GLU A 311 -2.46 -14.22 -6.36
C GLU A 311 -3.56 -13.54 -7.17
N ASP A 312 -4.77 -14.13 -7.23
CA ASP A 312 -5.93 -13.53 -7.92
C ASP A 312 -6.18 -12.11 -7.41
N HIS A 313 -6.10 -11.89 -6.09
CA HIS A 313 -6.22 -10.57 -5.46
C HIS A 313 -5.13 -9.57 -5.89
N ALA A 314 -3.92 -10.03 -6.19
CA ALA A 314 -2.86 -9.18 -6.71
C ALA A 314 -3.09 -8.82 -8.18
N GLU A 315 -3.49 -9.78 -9.01
CA GLU A 315 -3.85 -9.54 -10.42
C GLU A 315 -5.04 -8.59 -10.52
N ASP A 316 -6.11 -8.89 -9.79
CA ASP A 316 -7.35 -8.13 -9.68
C ASP A 316 -7.05 -6.66 -9.34
N THR A 317 -6.22 -6.41 -8.32
CA THR A 317 -5.78 -5.07 -7.89
C THR A 317 -5.22 -4.25 -9.06
N VAL A 318 -4.36 -4.83 -9.90
CA VAL A 318 -3.85 -4.16 -11.10
C VAL A 318 -4.96 -3.91 -12.11
N LYS A 319 -5.76 -4.94 -12.42
CA LYS A 319 -6.81 -4.89 -13.45
C LYS A 319 -7.85 -3.80 -13.14
N LEU A 320 -8.26 -3.65 -11.88
CA LEU A 320 -9.18 -2.61 -11.42
C LEU A 320 -8.56 -1.22 -11.47
N MET A 321 -7.35 -1.02 -10.91
CA MET A 321 -6.69 0.29 -10.91
C MET A 321 -6.43 0.81 -12.33
N VAL A 322 -6.00 -0.08 -13.24
CA VAL A 322 -5.73 0.22 -14.65
C VAL A 322 -7.04 0.54 -15.39
N SER A 323 -8.10 -0.24 -15.16
CA SER A 323 -9.40 0.01 -15.81
C SER A 323 -10.03 1.32 -15.32
N LEU A 324 -9.89 1.69 -14.03
CA LEU A 324 -10.32 2.98 -13.50
C LEU A 324 -9.57 4.16 -14.13
N LEU A 325 -8.24 4.07 -14.31
CA LEU A 325 -7.48 5.11 -15.02
C LEU A 325 -7.93 5.24 -16.49
N ALA A 326 -8.18 4.12 -17.16
CA ALA A 326 -8.64 4.12 -18.56
C ALA A 326 -10.05 4.69 -18.73
N GLU A 327 -10.90 4.55 -17.71
CA GLU A 327 -12.21 5.21 -17.61
C GLU A 327 -12.13 6.70 -17.21
N GLN A 328 -10.92 7.23 -17.04
CA GLN A 328 -10.60 8.59 -16.59
C GLN A 328 -11.15 8.93 -15.20
N VAL A 329 -11.11 7.98 -14.26
CA VAL A 329 -11.47 8.21 -12.86
C VAL A 329 -10.30 8.92 -12.14
N PRO A 330 -10.41 10.23 -11.78
CA PRO A 330 -9.30 11.05 -11.29
C PRO A 330 -8.75 10.65 -9.91
N VAL A 331 -9.58 10.06 -9.06
CA VAL A 331 -9.22 9.67 -7.68
C VAL A 331 -9.76 8.28 -7.42
N GLN A 332 -8.89 7.39 -6.94
CA GLN A 332 -9.21 6.01 -6.64
C GLN A 332 -8.52 5.53 -5.35
N ILE A 333 -9.32 5.23 -4.33
CA ILE A 333 -8.86 4.93 -2.97
C ILE A 333 -9.11 3.44 -2.66
N TYR A 334 -8.02 2.68 -2.54
CA TYR A 334 -8.08 1.25 -2.26
C TYR A 334 -8.50 0.98 -0.81
N LEU A 335 -9.49 0.10 -0.61
CA LEU A 335 -10.05 -0.24 0.70
C LEU A 335 -9.74 -1.69 1.10
N PRO A 336 -9.21 -1.94 2.31
CA PRO A 336 -8.43 -1.05 3.20
C PRO A 336 -6.90 -1.25 3.06
N LEU A 337 -6.09 -0.40 3.71
CA LEU A 337 -4.67 -0.71 3.91
C LEU A 337 -4.47 -1.98 4.76
N ILE A 338 -5.24 -2.11 5.86
CA ILE A 338 -5.18 -3.23 6.80
C ILE A 338 -6.53 -3.95 6.77
N GLY A 339 -6.54 -5.22 6.38
CA GLY A 339 -7.75 -6.04 6.38
C GLY A 339 -8.39 -6.17 7.76
N SER A 340 -9.68 -6.51 7.79
CA SER A 340 -10.41 -6.73 9.04
C SER A 340 -11.30 -7.97 8.95
N GLN A 341 -11.50 -8.66 10.08
CA GLN A 341 -12.36 -9.83 10.14
C GLN A 341 -13.70 -9.44 10.78
N LYS A 342 -14.81 -9.63 10.06
CA LYS A 342 -16.17 -9.37 10.52
C LYS A 342 -17.00 -10.65 10.41
N GLU A 343 -17.24 -11.32 11.53
CA GLU A 343 -18.07 -12.54 11.60
C GLU A 343 -17.66 -13.64 10.60
N ASN A 344 -18.34 -13.73 9.45
CA ASN A 344 -18.11 -14.72 8.38
C ASN A 344 -17.65 -14.06 7.05
N GLU A 345 -17.10 -12.85 7.11
CA GLU A 345 -16.56 -12.11 5.97
C GLU A 345 -15.25 -11.42 6.38
N GLU A 346 -14.14 -11.81 5.75
CA GLU A 346 -12.87 -11.14 5.91
C GLU A 346 -12.71 -10.04 4.85
N TRP A 347 -12.76 -8.77 5.29
CA TRP A 347 -12.46 -7.63 4.43
C TRP A 347 -10.95 -7.57 4.17
N ARG A 348 -10.54 -7.88 2.94
CA ARG A 348 -9.15 -8.15 2.58
C ARG A 348 -8.48 -6.86 2.12
N GLY A 349 -7.60 -6.32 2.96
CA GLY A 349 -6.76 -5.18 2.61
C GLY A 349 -5.44 -5.60 1.98
N LEU A 350 -4.61 -4.61 1.63
CA LEU A 350 -3.24 -4.83 1.14
C LEU A 350 -2.36 -5.52 2.21
N LEU A 351 -2.69 -5.34 3.49
CA LEU A 351 -2.15 -6.08 4.63
C LEU A 351 -3.22 -7.00 5.26
N SER A 352 -2.80 -8.07 5.94
CA SER A 352 -3.70 -8.88 6.79
C SER A 352 -4.15 -8.11 8.04
N PRO A 353 -5.18 -8.56 8.78
CA PRO A 353 -5.51 -8.00 10.09
C PRO A 353 -4.33 -8.02 11.09
N GLN A 354 -3.42 -8.98 10.91
CA GLN A 354 -2.17 -9.15 11.67
C GLN A 354 -1.03 -8.25 11.14
N ARG A 355 -1.30 -7.44 10.09
CA ARG A 355 -0.38 -6.53 9.39
C ARG A 355 0.69 -7.21 8.53
N GLU A 356 0.53 -8.50 8.21
CA GLU A 356 1.38 -9.22 7.27
C GLU A 356 1.12 -8.68 5.85
N ARG A 357 2.15 -8.66 4.99
CA ARG A 357 2.02 -8.15 3.62
C ARG A 357 1.36 -9.19 2.71
N ARG A 358 0.34 -8.79 1.93
CA ARG A 358 -0.22 -9.64 0.86
C ARG A 358 0.45 -9.35 -0.48
N PRO A 359 0.42 -10.28 -1.45
CA PRO A 359 0.85 -10.05 -2.83
C PRO A 359 0.25 -8.77 -3.45
N ALA A 360 -1.03 -8.47 -3.17
CA ALA A 360 -1.70 -7.25 -3.60
C ALA A 360 -1.02 -5.92 -3.16
N LEU A 361 -0.29 -5.88 -2.04
CA LEU A 361 0.49 -4.70 -1.66
C LEU A 361 1.62 -4.41 -2.67
N TYR A 362 2.25 -5.46 -3.20
CA TYR A 362 3.33 -5.33 -4.16
C TYR A 362 2.77 -4.91 -5.51
N SER A 363 1.66 -5.50 -5.97
CA SER A 363 1.04 -5.13 -7.24
C SER A 363 0.39 -3.74 -7.23
N TYR A 364 -0.19 -3.32 -6.11
CA TYR A 364 -0.56 -1.92 -5.88
C TYR A 364 0.65 -0.99 -6.06
N ARG A 365 1.78 -1.29 -5.39
CA ARG A 365 2.99 -0.46 -5.45
C ARG A 365 3.63 -0.43 -6.84
N VAL A 366 3.65 -1.54 -7.57
CA VAL A 366 4.13 -1.58 -8.97
C VAL A 366 3.24 -0.71 -9.84
N THR A 367 1.92 -0.88 -9.75
CA THR A 367 0.94 -0.09 -10.52
C THR A 367 1.05 1.40 -10.24
N THR A 368 1.16 1.79 -8.97
CA THR A 368 1.30 3.21 -8.59
C THR A 368 2.62 3.80 -9.06
N THR A 369 3.76 3.13 -8.83
CA THR A 369 5.08 3.58 -9.31
C THR A 369 5.09 3.77 -10.83
N LEU A 370 4.52 2.82 -11.57
CA LEU A 370 4.50 2.87 -13.03
C LEU A 370 3.53 3.90 -13.57
N LEU A 371 2.32 4.06 -13.01
CA LEU A 371 1.25 4.84 -13.65
C LEU A 371 0.94 6.20 -13.00
N LYS A 372 1.52 6.55 -11.84
CA LYS A 372 1.21 7.78 -11.07
C LYS A 372 1.24 9.10 -11.86
N GLU A 373 2.03 9.15 -12.93
CA GLU A 373 2.38 10.34 -13.71
C GLU A 373 2.07 10.17 -15.22
N ARG A 374 1.45 9.05 -15.64
CA ARG A 374 1.12 8.80 -17.05
C ARG A 374 -0.36 9.04 -17.36
N THR A 375 -0.62 9.49 -18.58
CA THR A 375 -1.95 9.75 -19.13
C THR A 375 -2.40 8.57 -19.98
N PHE A 376 -3.64 8.11 -19.75
CA PHE A 376 -4.28 7.12 -20.60
C PHE A 376 -4.39 7.63 -22.04
N THR A 377 -4.02 6.80 -23.02
CA THR A 377 -3.98 7.17 -24.45
C THR A 377 -4.85 6.31 -25.34
N GLN A 378 -4.85 4.98 -25.18
CA GLN A 378 -5.75 4.10 -25.95
C GLN A 378 -6.00 2.75 -25.26
N LYS A 379 -7.16 2.17 -25.57
CA LYS A 379 -7.53 0.79 -25.22
C LYS A 379 -7.70 -0.02 -26.51
N VAL A 380 -7.21 -1.25 -26.51
CA VAL A 380 -7.52 -2.28 -27.52
C VAL A 380 -8.13 -3.46 -26.80
N ASP A 381 -9.30 -3.90 -27.27
CA ASP A 381 -10.05 -5.02 -26.71
C ASP A 381 -10.07 -6.21 -27.69
N ASN A 382 -9.83 -7.40 -27.14
CA ASN A 382 -10.02 -8.73 -27.74
C ASN A 382 -9.04 -9.10 -28.90
N PRO A 383 -8.29 -10.23 -28.79
CA PRO A 383 -8.31 -11.24 -27.71
C PRO A 383 -7.46 -10.86 -26.49
N VAL A 384 -6.71 -9.77 -26.56
CA VAL A 384 -5.92 -9.21 -25.44
C VAL A 384 -6.61 -7.94 -24.98
N ILE A 385 -6.71 -7.75 -23.67
CA ILE A 385 -7.05 -6.46 -23.06
C ILE A 385 -5.75 -5.69 -22.96
N TRP A 386 -5.67 -4.54 -23.62
CA TRP A 386 -4.47 -3.73 -23.78
C TRP A 386 -4.83 -2.28 -23.48
N TYR A 387 -4.13 -1.68 -22.53
CA TYR A 387 -4.25 -0.27 -22.17
C TYR A 387 -2.90 0.44 -22.36
N GLU A 388 -2.88 1.61 -22.96
CA GLU A 388 -1.68 2.44 -23.08
C GLU A 388 -1.75 3.67 -22.19
N PHE A 389 -0.63 3.93 -21.51
CA PHE A 389 -0.39 5.09 -20.66
C PHE A 389 0.96 5.68 -21.07
N ASP A 390 0.95 6.69 -21.94
CA ASP A 390 2.12 7.26 -22.61
C ASP A 390 3.13 6.22 -23.16
N ASP A 391 4.20 5.99 -22.39
CA ASP A 391 5.33 5.11 -22.69
C ASP A 391 5.13 3.65 -22.22
N ILE A 392 4.04 3.35 -21.51
CA ILE A 392 3.74 2.05 -20.92
C ILE A 392 2.52 1.42 -21.60
N ILE A 393 2.59 0.12 -21.86
CA ILE A 393 1.41 -0.72 -22.15
C ILE A 393 1.14 -1.59 -20.92
N VAL A 394 -0.12 -1.74 -20.50
CA VAL A 394 -0.53 -2.79 -19.57
C VAL A 394 -1.44 -3.77 -20.30
N MET A 395 -1.17 -5.07 -20.20
CA MET A 395 -1.96 -6.07 -20.91
C MET A 395 -2.15 -7.39 -20.17
N TRP A 396 -3.29 -8.04 -20.44
CA TRP A 396 -3.65 -9.40 -20.03
C TRP A 396 -4.66 -10.00 -21.01
N SER A 397 -4.99 -11.28 -20.85
CA SER A 397 -6.02 -11.97 -21.61
C SER A 397 -6.72 -13.02 -20.75
N ASP A 398 -8.01 -13.22 -20.94
CA ASP A 398 -8.79 -14.23 -20.20
C ASP A 398 -8.35 -15.67 -20.52
N GLU A 399 -7.74 -15.89 -21.70
CA GLU A 399 -7.14 -17.16 -22.11
C GLU A 399 -5.69 -16.96 -22.58
N GLU A 400 -4.87 -18.01 -22.47
CA GLU A 400 -3.49 -17.97 -22.96
C GLU A 400 -3.43 -17.73 -24.48
N THR A 401 -2.82 -16.61 -24.88
CA THR A 401 -2.77 -16.15 -26.27
C THR A 401 -1.40 -15.56 -26.62
N THR A 402 -1.23 -15.12 -27.88
CA THR A 402 0.00 -14.45 -28.33
C THR A 402 -0.31 -13.15 -29.08
N VAL A 403 0.50 -12.13 -28.88
CA VAL A 403 0.32 -10.77 -29.44
C VAL A 403 1.59 -10.27 -30.10
N ASN A 404 1.46 -9.58 -31.23
CA ASN A 404 2.55 -8.84 -31.85
C ASN A 404 2.46 -7.37 -31.45
N ILE A 405 3.56 -6.83 -30.92
CA ILE A 405 3.65 -5.46 -30.43
C ILE A 405 4.71 -4.75 -31.30
N PRO A 406 4.44 -3.56 -31.87
CA PRO A 406 5.37 -2.89 -32.78
C PRO A 406 6.51 -2.18 -32.00
N LEU A 407 7.42 -2.96 -31.42
CA LEU A 407 8.56 -2.48 -30.62
C LEU A 407 9.88 -3.14 -31.08
N GLU A 408 10.98 -2.39 -30.99
CA GLU A 408 12.34 -2.89 -31.32
C GLU A 408 13.03 -3.49 -30.09
N LYS A 409 12.99 -2.77 -28.96
CA LYS A 409 13.35 -3.22 -27.60
C LYS A 409 12.30 -2.68 -26.60
N ALA A 410 12.01 -3.44 -25.56
CA ALA A 410 11.18 -3.01 -24.43
C ALA A 410 11.54 -3.80 -23.16
N VAL A 411 11.04 -3.35 -22.01
CA VAL A 411 11.14 -4.09 -20.74
C VAL A 411 9.74 -4.51 -20.29
N ILE A 412 9.52 -5.81 -20.12
CA ILE A 412 8.36 -6.33 -19.41
C ILE A 412 8.63 -6.20 -17.92
N ILE A 413 7.62 -5.76 -17.16
CA ILE A 413 7.59 -5.76 -15.70
C ILE A 413 6.34 -6.53 -15.27
N ASP A 414 6.49 -7.56 -14.43
CA ASP A 414 5.36 -8.31 -13.86
C ASP A 414 4.67 -7.55 -12.72
N ILE A 415 3.55 -8.07 -12.20
CA ILE A 415 2.80 -7.45 -11.11
C ILE A 415 3.56 -7.38 -9.76
N TYR A 416 4.74 -7.98 -9.64
CA TYR A 416 5.58 -7.96 -8.44
C TYR A 416 6.86 -7.12 -8.61
N GLY A 417 7.15 -6.67 -9.84
CA GLY A 417 8.29 -5.84 -10.20
C GLY A 417 9.42 -6.61 -10.88
N GLY A 418 9.26 -7.93 -11.09
CA GLY A 418 10.21 -8.76 -11.83
C GLY A 418 10.31 -8.29 -13.28
N LYS A 419 11.53 -8.20 -13.81
CA LYS A 419 11.80 -7.58 -15.11
C LYS A 419 12.22 -8.62 -16.15
N THR A 420 12.00 -8.30 -17.42
CA THR A 420 12.51 -9.09 -18.54
C THR A 420 12.68 -8.19 -19.76
N GLU A 421 13.91 -8.05 -20.26
CA GLU A 421 14.13 -7.39 -21.56
C GLU A 421 13.54 -8.23 -22.68
N ILE A 422 12.87 -7.58 -23.63
CA ILE A 422 12.39 -8.19 -24.87
C ILE A 422 12.81 -7.37 -26.08
N THR A 423 12.96 -8.06 -27.20
CA THR A 423 13.28 -7.49 -28.50
C THR A 423 12.26 -7.92 -29.55
N SER A 424 12.39 -7.41 -30.79
CA SER A 424 11.61 -7.90 -31.92
C SER A 424 11.81 -9.40 -32.23
N GLU A 425 12.86 -10.05 -31.72
CA GLU A 425 13.09 -11.49 -31.91
C GLU A 425 12.23 -12.36 -30.98
N ASP A 426 11.73 -11.79 -29.88
CA ASP A 426 10.92 -12.48 -28.86
C ASP A 426 9.42 -12.48 -29.18
N LEU A 427 9.03 -11.93 -30.34
CA LEU A 427 7.64 -11.80 -30.78
C LEU A 427 7.18 -13.01 -31.65
N PRO A 428 5.90 -13.42 -31.55
CA PRO A 428 4.82 -12.80 -30.78
C PRO A 428 4.91 -13.15 -29.28
N LEU A 429 4.69 -12.14 -28.44
CA LEU A 429 4.74 -12.27 -26.99
C LEU A 429 3.58 -13.13 -26.49
N LYS A 430 3.86 -14.02 -25.53
CA LYS A 430 2.86 -14.83 -24.83
C LYS A 430 2.19 -14.01 -23.72
N VAL A 431 0.85 -13.95 -23.71
CA VAL A 431 0.05 -13.22 -22.72
C VAL A 431 -0.98 -14.17 -22.11
N GLY A 432 -1.20 -14.06 -20.80
CA GLY A 432 -2.19 -14.84 -20.06
C GLY A 432 -3.01 -13.97 -19.11
N THR A 433 -3.60 -14.59 -18.08
CA THR A 433 -4.49 -13.92 -17.11
C THR A 433 -3.79 -12.89 -16.24
N SER A 434 -2.51 -13.11 -15.93
CA SER A 434 -1.70 -12.19 -15.14
C SER A 434 -1.33 -10.94 -15.94
N PRO A 435 -1.60 -9.74 -15.41
CA PRO A 435 -1.20 -8.49 -16.06
C PRO A 435 0.31 -8.37 -16.18
N ILE A 436 0.76 -7.79 -17.28
CA ILE A 436 2.13 -7.36 -17.47
C ILE A 436 2.17 -5.90 -17.90
N PHE A 437 3.18 -5.19 -17.44
CA PHE A 437 3.52 -3.84 -17.90
C PHE A 437 4.64 -3.95 -18.93
N ILE A 438 4.61 -3.15 -19.99
CA ILE A 438 5.62 -3.13 -21.04
C ILE A 438 6.06 -1.68 -21.27
N VAL A 439 7.29 -1.37 -20.86
CA VAL A 439 7.89 -0.04 -20.98
C VAL A 439 8.56 0.09 -22.36
N LYS A 440 8.07 1.02 -23.18
CA LYS A 440 8.44 1.16 -24.61
C LYS A 440 9.77 1.87 -24.87
N ARG A 441 10.39 2.49 -23.84
CA ARG A 441 11.68 3.19 -23.93
C ARG A 441 12.45 3.00 -22.63
N GLU A 442 13.76 2.80 -22.69
CA GLU A 442 14.61 2.78 -21.49
C GLU A 442 14.61 4.17 -20.81
N ASP A 443 14.73 5.24 -21.60
CA ASP A 443 14.82 6.63 -21.13
C ASP A 443 13.62 7.16 -20.34
N SER A 444 12.44 6.51 -20.40
CA SER A 444 11.25 6.94 -19.63
C SER A 444 11.20 6.36 -18.22
N TYR A 445 12.20 5.57 -17.84
CA TYR A 445 12.49 5.18 -16.46
C TYR A 445 13.53 6.12 -15.82
N ALA A 446 13.14 7.38 -15.63
CA ALA A 446 13.98 8.39 -14.97
C ALA A 446 14.01 8.24 -13.43
N GLU A 447 14.32 7.05 -12.92
CA GLU A 447 14.64 6.83 -11.50
C GLU A 447 15.97 6.06 -11.33
N ASN A 448 16.97 6.73 -10.75
CA ASN A 448 18.13 6.16 -10.04
C ASN A 448 18.71 4.84 -10.60
N GLU A 449 19.57 4.93 -11.64
CA GLU A 449 20.29 3.85 -12.34
C GLU A 449 21.27 3.02 -11.46
N GLY A 450 20.83 2.50 -10.31
CA GLY A 450 21.66 1.68 -9.40
C GLY A 450 21.00 0.41 -8.86
N ASN A 451 19.67 0.37 -8.72
CA ASN A 451 19.02 -0.63 -7.86
C ASN A 451 18.42 -1.86 -8.58
N GLU A 452 18.15 -1.80 -9.89
CA GLU A 452 17.26 -2.78 -10.53
C GLU A 452 17.95 -4.10 -10.95
N GLU A 453 19.19 -4.08 -11.48
CA GLU A 453 19.97 -5.29 -11.82
C GLU A 453 20.38 -6.15 -10.60
N ILE A 454 20.00 -5.74 -9.39
CA ILE A 454 20.39 -6.39 -8.13
C ILE A 454 19.19 -7.11 -7.48
N GLU A 455 17.94 -6.77 -7.84
CA GLU A 455 16.78 -7.51 -7.36
C GLU A 455 16.68 -8.93 -7.94
N GLU A 456 17.22 -9.17 -9.15
CA GLU A 456 17.36 -10.52 -9.75
C GLU A 456 18.40 -11.40 -9.05
N ASN A 457 19.41 -10.80 -8.40
CA ASN A 457 20.49 -11.51 -7.71
C ASN A 457 20.14 -11.89 -6.25
N VAL A 458 18.87 -11.78 -5.84
CA VAL A 458 18.40 -12.12 -4.48
C VAL A 458 17.97 -13.60 -4.43
N GLU A 459 18.89 -14.48 -4.05
CA GLU A 459 18.64 -15.92 -3.89
C GLU A 459 18.17 -16.24 -2.46
N ILE A 460 17.11 -17.03 -2.30
CA ILE A 460 16.83 -17.69 -1.01
C ILE A 460 17.81 -18.84 -0.86
N VAL A 461 18.55 -18.86 0.24
CA VAL A 461 19.52 -19.91 0.57
C VAL A 461 19.15 -20.60 1.87
N GLU A 462 19.37 -21.91 1.93
CA GLU A 462 19.24 -22.70 3.15
C GLU A 462 20.58 -23.35 3.48
N PHE A 463 20.99 -23.29 4.75
CA PHE A 463 22.23 -23.90 5.23
C PHE A 463 22.04 -24.59 6.59
N PRO A 464 22.76 -25.69 6.87
CA PRO A 464 22.66 -26.37 8.17
C PRO A 464 23.35 -25.54 9.26
N SER A 465 22.63 -25.33 10.36
CA SER A 465 23.19 -24.78 11.59
C SER A 465 24.02 -25.82 12.37
N TYR A 466 24.62 -25.43 13.49
CA TYR A 466 25.48 -26.25 14.35
C TYR A 466 24.87 -27.59 14.79
N ASP A 467 23.53 -27.66 14.88
CA ASP A 467 22.73 -28.83 15.25
C ASP A 467 22.18 -29.61 14.05
N GLY A 468 22.50 -29.18 12.82
CA GLY A 468 22.05 -29.78 11.56
C GLY A 468 20.64 -29.36 11.14
N VAL A 469 19.99 -28.43 11.85
CA VAL A 469 18.72 -27.83 11.43
C VAL A 469 18.98 -26.81 10.33
N MET A 470 18.18 -26.82 9.27
CA MET A 470 18.29 -25.85 8.19
C MET A 470 17.84 -24.46 8.67
N VAL A 471 18.68 -23.46 8.41
CA VAL A 471 18.42 -22.04 8.61
C VAL A 471 18.37 -21.37 7.24
N GLU A 472 17.44 -20.45 7.08
CA GLU A 472 17.17 -19.74 5.84
C GLU A 472 17.86 -18.36 5.85
N GLY A 473 18.17 -17.84 4.67
CA GLY A 473 18.66 -16.49 4.46
C GLY A 473 18.43 -16.01 3.03
N PHE A 474 18.75 -14.75 2.77
CA PHE A 474 18.91 -14.24 1.41
C PHE A 474 20.38 -14.03 1.11
N ALA A 475 20.88 -14.60 0.03
CA ALA A 475 22.12 -14.17 -0.59
C ALA A 475 21.82 -13.08 -1.62
N VAL A 476 22.61 -12.00 -1.65
CA VAL A 476 22.57 -11.03 -2.75
C VAL A 476 23.97 -10.92 -3.34
N ARG A 477 24.10 -11.23 -4.63
CA ARG A 477 25.38 -11.24 -5.33
C ARG A 477 25.62 -9.90 -6.07
N PRO A 478 26.84 -9.33 -6.01
CA PRO A 478 27.22 -8.19 -6.83
C PRO A 478 27.45 -8.60 -8.28
N GLN A 479 27.26 -7.67 -9.22
CA GLN A 479 27.46 -7.92 -10.64
C GLN A 479 28.93 -8.24 -10.98
N GLY A 480 29.13 -9.17 -11.92
CA GLY A 480 30.42 -9.55 -12.49
C GLY A 480 30.99 -10.91 -12.07
N ASP A 481 32.17 -11.21 -12.62
CA ASP A 481 32.89 -12.48 -12.47
C ASP A 481 33.92 -12.46 -11.34
N GLY A 482 34.00 -13.56 -10.59
CA GLY A 482 35.06 -13.82 -9.61
C GLY A 482 34.58 -14.03 -8.19
N ARG A 483 35.50 -13.89 -7.23
CA ARG A 483 35.24 -14.03 -5.78
C ARG A 483 35.19 -12.66 -5.11
N PHE A 484 34.03 -12.33 -4.56
CA PHE A 484 33.76 -11.05 -3.93
C PHE A 484 33.94 -11.13 -2.41
N PRO A 485 34.35 -10.06 -1.73
CA PRO A 485 34.23 -9.98 -0.28
C PRO A 485 32.76 -10.12 0.14
N ALA A 486 32.50 -10.60 1.36
CA ALA A 486 31.13 -10.80 1.84
C ALA A 486 30.82 -10.06 3.14
N VAL A 487 29.54 -9.73 3.34
CA VAL A 487 29.01 -9.15 4.58
C VAL A 487 27.82 -10.00 5.04
N ILE A 488 27.94 -10.57 6.24
CA ILE A 488 26.82 -11.27 6.88
C ILE A 488 25.90 -10.25 7.53
N LEU A 489 24.60 -10.31 7.22
CA LEU A 489 23.59 -9.36 7.67
C LEU A 489 22.74 -9.97 8.78
N VAL A 490 22.98 -9.51 10.01
CA VAL A 490 22.26 -9.95 11.21
C VAL A 490 21.20 -8.91 11.56
N HIS A 491 19.94 -9.34 11.53
CA HIS A 491 18.82 -8.44 11.83
C HIS A 491 18.68 -8.14 13.32
N GLY A 492 17.99 -7.06 13.65
CA GLY A 492 17.54 -6.77 15.02
C GLY A 492 16.21 -7.45 15.36
N GLY A 493 15.79 -7.30 16.63
CA GLY A 493 14.53 -7.84 17.14
C GLY A 493 14.51 -9.37 17.33
N ILE A 494 13.61 -9.83 18.19
CA ILE A 494 13.53 -11.22 18.68
C ILE A 494 12.24 -11.94 18.24
N SER A 495 11.33 -11.23 17.56
CA SER A 495 9.95 -11.69 17.32
C SER A 495 9.43 -11.50 15.89
N SER A 496 10.23 -11.04 14.94
CA SER A 496 9.74 -10.61 13.62
C SER A 496 10.64 -11.00 12.45
N ARG A 497 10.66 -12.29 12.09
CA ARG A 497 11.40 -12.82 10.92
C ARG A 497 11.12 -12.00 9.64
N GLU A 498 9.86 -11.62 9.40
CA GLU A 498 9.41 -10.91 8.19
C GLU A 498 9.87 -9.43 8.10
N ALA A 499 9.81 -8.69 9.20
CA ALA A 499 10.30 -7.30 9.23
C ALA A 499 11.82 -7.26 9.01
N SER A 500 12.51 -8.24 9.59
CA SER A 500 13.93 -8.49 9.42
C SER A 500 14.32 -8.87 7.99
N SER A 501 13.57 -9.77 7.35
CA SER A 501 13.73 -10.12 5.92
C SER A 501 13.69 -8.88 5.02
N SER A 502 12.72 -8.00 5.24
CA SER A 502 12.56 -6.78 4.43
C SER A 502 13.70 -5.76 4.64
N MET A 503 14.26 -5.68 5.86
CA MET A 503 15.39 -4.80 6.13
C MET A 503 16.70 -5.35 5.55
N ALA A 504 16.95 -6.64 5.75
CA ALA A 504 18.13 -7.34 5.28
C ALA A 504 18.21 -7.37 3.75
N ARG A 505 17.09 -7.58 3.02
CA ARG A 505 17.06 -7.51 1.55
C ARG A 505 17.55 -6.15 1.03
N THR A 506 17.09 -5.03 1.59
CA THR A 506 17.58 -3.70 1.13
C THR A 506 19.05 -3.47 1.44
N ILE A 507 19.51 -3.83 2.64
CA ILE A 507 20.93 -3.67 3.01
C ILE A 507 21.80 -4.57 2.14
N GLY A 508 21.30 -5.75 1.78
CA GLY A 508 21.95 -6.68 0.87
C GLY A 508 22.10 -6.16 -0.55
N ILE A 509 21.05 -5.51 -1.09
CA ILE A 509 21.10 -4.80 -2.36
C ILE A 509 22.15 -3.67 -2.31
N MET A 510 22.12 -2.82 -1.27
CA MET A 510 23.12 -1.74 -1.08
C MET A 510 24.56 -2.28 -0.94
N ALA A 511 24.75 -3.46 -0.33
CA ALA A 511 26.06 -4.09 -0.23
C ALA A 511 26.53 -4.65 -1.59
N ALA A 512 25.62 -5.25 -2.36
CA ALA A 512 25.89 -5.71 -3.73
C ALA A 512 26.21 -4.56 -4.69
N GLU A 513 25.54 -3.40 -4.58
CA GLU A 513 25.92 -2.15 -5.30
C GLU A 513 27.37 -1.73 -5.01
N LYS A 514 27.88 -2.04 -3.80
CA LYS A 514 29.27 -1.77 -3.40
C LYS A 514 30.22 -2.93 -3.68
N GLY A 515 29.81 -3.99 -4.37
CA GLY A 515 30.68 -5.11 -4.74
C GLY A 515 30.89 -6.14 -3.62
N TYR A 516 29.95 -6.24 -2.69
CA TYR A 516 29.94 -7.28 -1.64
C TYR A 516 28.87 -8.34 -1.93
N VAL A 517 29.19 -9.61 -1.70
CA VAL A 517 28.13 -10.61 -1.49
C VAL A 517 27.51 -10.35 -0.12
N SER A 518 26.21 -10.11 -0.06
CA SER A 518 25.51 -10.10 1.21
C SER A 518 24.90 -11.46 1.49
N LEU A 519 24.86 -11.87 2.76
CA LEU A 519 24.13 -13.05 3.22
C LEU A 519 23.38 -12.71 4.50
N SER A 520 22.05 -12.69 4.47
CA SER A 520 21.24 -12.53 5.68
C SER A 520 21.03 -13.85 6.42
N VAL A 521 20.71 -13.76 7.71
CA VAL A 521 20.43 -14.92 8.57
C VAL A 521 19.05 -14.76 9.18
N HIS A 522 18.11 -15.66 8.89
CA HIS A 522 16.82 -15.77 9.59
C HIS A 522 16.97 -16.69 10.79
N TYR A 523 17.70 -16.21 11.81
CA TYR A 523 18.01 -16.98 12.99
C TYR A 523 16.76 -17.36 13.81
N ARG A 524 16.88 -18.45 14.57
CA ARG A 524 15.72 -19.16 15.15
C ARG A 524 15.10 -18.50 16.39
N ASN A 525 15.69 -17.42 16.91
CA ASN A 525 15.29 -16.72 18.13
C ASN A 525 15.37 -17.64 19.35
N GLY A 526 16.52 -18.32 19.50
CA GLY A 526 16.77 -19.20 20.63
C GLY A 526 17.00 -18.44 21.95
N PRO A 527 16.79 -19.07 23.12
CA PRO A 527 17.08 -18.46 24.41
C PRO A 527 18.50 -17.86 24.45
N LEU A 528 18.68 -16.74 25.15
CA LEU A 528 19.94 -15.97 25.29
C LEU A 528 20.49 -15.39 23.97
N GLY A 529 19.77 -15.51 22.85
CA GLY A 529 20.35 -15.32 21.52
C GLY A 529 21.41 -16.37 21.18
N LEU A 530 21.50 -17.47 21.95
CA LEU A 530 22.56 -18.46 21.81
C LEU A 530 22.51 -19.15 20.45
N GLN A 531 21.32 -19.64 20.08
CA GLN A 531 21.09 -20.24 18.76
C GLN A 531 21.26 -19.20 17.65
N ASP A 532 21.06 -17.91 17.93
CA ASP A 532 21.14 -16.85 16.95
C ASP A 532 22.60 -16.51 16.62
N VAL A 533 23.47 -16.56 17.63
CA VAL A 533 24.93 -16.54 17.47
C VAL A 533 25.40 -17.80 16.70
N GLU A 534 24.96 -19.00 17.06
CA GLU A 534 25.36 -20.22 16.33
C GLU A 534 24.86 -20.24 14.87
N ASP A 535 23.60 -19.84 14.63
CA ASP A 535 23.01 -19.72 13.28
C ASP A 535 23.82 -18.72 12.42
N THR A 536 24.27 -17.62 13.02
CA THR A 536 25.12 -16.62 12.36
C THR A 536 26.55 -17.14 12.12
N LEU A 537 27.14 -17.89 13.04
CA LEU A 537 28.43 -18.56 12.84
C LEU A 537 28.34 -19.61 11.72
N SER A 538 27.26 -20.38 11.65
CA SER A 538 26.98 -21.29 10.54
C SER A 538 26.79 -20.55 9.21
N ALA A 539 26.19 -19.36 9.20
CA ALA A 539 26.11 -18.52 8.00
C ALA A 539 27.49 -18.04 7.53
N ILE A 540 28.38 -17.65 8.45
CA ILE A 540 29.78 -17.30 8.15
C ILE A 540 30.52 -18.47 7.52
N GLU A 541 30.35 -19.71 8.03
CA GLU A 541 30.97 -20.88 7.42
C GLU A 541 30.31 -21.28 6.08
N PHE A 542 28.99 -21.18 5.96
CA PHE A 542 28.28 -21.42 4.70
C PHE A 542 28.72 -20.45 3.59
N ALA A 543 28.88 -19.17 3.89
CA ALA A 543 29.37 -18.16 2.95
C ALA A 543 30.73 -18.56 2.34
N LYS A 544 31.64 -19.17 3.13
CA LYS A 544 32.95 -19.65 2.61
C LYS A 544 32.84 -20.82 1.63
N THR A 545 31.70 -21.51 1.59
CA THR A 545 31.46 -22.62 0.65
C THR A 545 30.96 -22.16 -0.72
N LEU A 546 30.44 -20.93 -0.82
CA LEU A 546 29.97 -20.32 -2.06
C LEU A 546 31.18 -19.99 -2.96
N ASP A 547 31.15 -20.44 -4.22
CA ASP A 547 32.26 -20.31 -5.15
C ASP A 547 32.53 -18.86 -5.61
N TYR A 548 31.51 -18.00 -5.50
CA TYR A 548 31.56 -16.56 -5.73
C TYR A 548 31.92 -15.70 -4.49
N VAL A 549 32.10 -16.30 -3.31
CA VAL A 549 32.52 -15.58 -2.08
C VAL A 549 34.00 -15.80 -1.82
N ASP A 550 34.74 -14.75 -1.50
CA ASP A 550 36.09 -14.83 -0.94
C ASP A 550 36.03 -15.04 0.58
N GLY A 551 36.20 -16.30 0.99
CA GLY A 551 36.09 -16.72 2.39
C GLY A 551 37.13 -16.10 3.35
N GLU A 552 38.18 -15.45 2.84
CA GLU A 552 39.14 -14.70 3.64
C GLU A 552 38.75 -13.23 3.83
N ARG A 553 37.67 -12.74 3.19
CA ARG A 553 37.25 -11.33 3.22
C ARG A 553 35.78 -11.23 3.59
N ILE A 554 35.45 -11.72 4.79
CA ILE A 554 34.11 -11.67 5.38
C ILE A 554 34.06 -10.64 6.52
N GLY A 555 33.04 -9.79 6.52
CA GLY A 555 32.64 -8.94 7.66
C GLY A 555 31.21 -9.26 8.13
N VAL A 556 30.78 -8.64 9.23
CA VAL A 556 29.41 -8.77 9.76
C VAL A 556 28.81 -7.39 10.00
N TYR A 557 27.55 -7.21 9.67
CA TYR A 557 26.72 -6.06 10.06
C TYR A 557 25.60 -6.54 10.98
N GLY A 558 25.39 -5.84 12.10
CA GLY A 558 24.32 -6.14 13.04
C GLY A 558 23.65 -4.87 13.59
N GLY A 559 22.31 -4.85 13.60
CA GLY A 559 21.53 -3.77 14.21
C GLY A 559 20.80 -4.22 15.48
N SER A 560 20.80 -3.41 16.55
CA SER A 560 20.11 -3.71 17.82
C SER A 560 20.58 -5.06 18.42
N HIS A 561 19.67 -6.01 18.70
CA HIS A 561 20.04 -7.40 19.08
C HIS A 561 20.99 -8.07 18.08
N GLY A 562 20.88 -7.74 16.78
CA GLY A 562 21.83 -8.19 15.77
C GLY A 562 23.23 -7.59 15.93
N GLY A 563 23.34 -6.39 16.49
CA GLY A 563 24.61 -5.76 16.85
C GLY A 563 25.32 -6.51 17.97
N TYR A 564 24.58 -6.91 19.00
CA TYR A 564 25.06 -7.83 20.04
C TYR A 564 25.59 -9.15 19.43
N ILE A 565 24.81 -9.80 18.56
CA ILE A 565 25.23 -11.02 17.86
C ILE A 565 26.50 -10.78 17.02
N ALA A 566 26.59 -9.65 16.32
CA ALA A 566 27.74 -9.31 15.50
C ALA A 566 29.03 -9.13 16.35
N LEU A 567 28.93 -8.54 17.55
CA LEU A 567 30.05 -8.51 18.52
C LEU A 567 30.43 -9.92 19.00
N MET A 568 29.46 -10.83 19.22
CA MET A 568 29.77 -12.23 19.52
C MET A 568 30.50 -12.91 18.35
N CYS A 569 30.19 -12.57 17.11
CA CYS A 569 30.97 -13.03 15.94
C CYS A 569 32.40 -12.46 15.88
N ALA A 570 32.64 -11.23 16.37
CA ALA A 570 34.00 -10.66 16.47
C ALA A 570 34.94 -11.48 17.37
N TRP A 571 34.38 -12.14 18.39
CA TRP A 571 35.06 -13.07 19.28
C TRP A 571 35.14 -14.49 18.70
N ARG A 572 34.01 -15.03 18.25
CA ARG A 572 33.84 -16.47 17.95
C ARG A 572 34.17 -16.87 16.51
N SER A 573 34.55 -15.93 15.65
CA SER A 573 34.88 -16.19 14.24
C SER A 573 36.10 -15.39 13.75
N ASN A 574 36.63 -15.75 12.58
CA ASN A 574 37.79 -15.10 11.95
C ASN A 574 37.39 -14.03 10.91
N VAL A 575 36.26 -13.35 11.11
CA VAL A 575 35.82 -12.22 10.28
C VAL A 575 36.77 -11.03 10.44
N LYS A 576 36.96 -10.22 9.39
CA LYS A 576 37.93 -9.11 9.41
C LYS A 576 37.41 -7.88 10.13
N CYS A 577 36.10 -7.63 10.04
CA CYS A 577 35.47 -6.48 10.64
C CYS A 577 34.01 -6.75 11.01
N VAL A 578 33.52 -5.99 11.99
CA VAL A 578 32.16 -6.01 12.50
C VAL A 578 31.65 -4.58 12.58
N VAL A 579 30.42 -4.37 12.11
CA VAL A 579 29.65 -3.14 12.32
C VAL A 579 28.54 -3.46 13.30
N GLU A 580 28.57 -2.80 14.44
CA GLU A 580 27.54 -2.84 15.48
C GLU A 580 26.79 -1.50 15.43
N ALA A 581 25.48 -1.57 15.21
CA ALA A 581 24.62 -0.40 15.10
C ALA A 581 23.47 -0.44 16.12
N ALA A 582 23.46 0.51 17.07
CA ALA A 582 22.45 0.63 18.13
C ALA A 582 22.27 -0.65 18.98
N GLY A 583 23.31 -1.47 19.12
CA GLY A 583 23.37 -2.69 19.91
C GLY A 583 24.02 -2.51 21.27
N PHE A 584 24.14 -3.60 22.03
CA PHE A 584 24.68 -3.62 23.38
C PHE A 584 25.86 -4.60 23.49
N CYS A 585 26.85 -4.23 24.30
CA CYS A 585 28.04 -5.05 24.57
C CYS A 585 28.00 -5.75 25.94
N ASP A 586 27.08 -5.37 26.83
CA ASP A 586 26.89 -5.95 28.16
C ASP A 586 25.44 -6.41 28.28
N LEU A 587 25.24 -7.73 28.34
CA LEU A 587 23.90 -8.32 28.38
C LEU A 587 23.28 -8.19 29.78
N ALA A 588 24.10 -8.13 30.84
CA ALA A 588 23.62 -8.04 32.22
C ALA A 588 23.05 -6.64 32.50
N ASP A 589 23.79 -5.59 32.14
CA ASP A 589 23.33 -4.20 32.24
C ASP A 589 22.08 -3.96 31.36
N MET A 590 22.03 -4.55 30.16
CA MET A 590 20.84 -4.48 29.30
C MET A 590 19.61 -5.11 29.97
N VAL A 591 19.73 -6.29 30.58
CA VAL A 591 18.60 -6.96 31.25
C VAL A 591 18.21 -6.28 32.56
N GLU A 592 19.17 -5.76 33.34
CA GLU A 592 18.88 -4.94 34.52
C GLU A 592 18.03 -3.73 34.12
N ARG A 593 18.38 -3.02 33.04
CA ARG A 593 17.59 -1.89 32.52
C ARG A 593 16.22 -2.32 32.03
N LEU A 594 16.10 -3.46 31.34
CA LEU A 594 14.81 -3.99 30.92
C LEU A 594 13.89 -4.29 32.11
N SER A 595 14.42 -4.75 33.24
CA SER A 595 13.64 -5.00 34.46
C SER A 595 12.97 -3.76 35.07
N THR A 596 13.46 -2.56 34.73
CA THR A 596 12.87 -1.29 35.17
C THR A 596 11.68 -0.84 34.31
N ARG A 597 11.38 -1.54 33.20
CA ARG A 597 10.33 -1.18 32.23
C ARG A 597 9.16 -2.17 32.34
N GLU A 598 7.93 -1.66 32.37
CA GLU A 598 6.74 -2.52 32.41
C GLU A 598 6.62 -3.39 31.15
N GLY A 599 6.19 -4.64 31.33
CA GLY A 599 5.91 -5.58 30.23
C GLY A 599 7.12 -6.33 29.65
N MET A 600 8.35 -6.13 30.16
CA MET A 600 9.57 -6.75 29.61
C MET A 600 9.81 -8.20 30.04
N ASP A 601 8.97 -8.81 30.89
CA ASP A 601 9.18 -10.15 31.45
C ASP A 601 9.51 -11.24 30.41
N ASN A 602 8.83 -11.21 29.26
CA ASN A 602 9.07 -12.18 28.17
C ASN A 602 10.45 -11.99 27.51
N LEU A 603 10.94 -10.75 27.44
CA LEU A 603 12.23 -10.41 26.86
C LEU A 603 13.39 -10.72 27.84
N ILE A 604 13.19 -10.43 29.13
CA ILE A 604 14.10 -10.84 30.22
C ILE A 604 14.22 -12.37 30.27
N LYS A 605 13.08 -13.08 30.15
CA LYS A 605 13.05 -14.55 30.08
C LYS A 605 13.71 -15.08 28.81
N TYR A 606 13.56 -14.41 27.67
CA TYR A 606 14.29 -14.76 26.46
C TYR A 606 15.80 -14.65 26.70
N TYR A 607 16.28 -13.57 27.33
CA TYR A 607 17.66 -13.42 27.78
C TYR A 607 18.03 -14.27 29.03
N GLY A 608 17.28 -15.34 29.32
CA GLY A 608 17.67 -16.38 30.28
C GLY A 608 17.29 -16.15 31.74
N GLY A 609 16.54 -15.09 32.07
CA GLY A 609 16.18 -14.74 33.46
C GLY A 609 17.04 -13.60 34.00
N TYR A 610 17.11 -13.43 35.33
CA TYR A 610 17.87 -12.31 35.92
C TYR A 610 19.38 -12.62 36.02
N PRO A 611 20.28 -11.64 35.87
CA PRO A 611 21.73 -11.85 35.98
C PRO A 611 22.18 -12.48 37.31
N GLU A 612 21.45 -12.23 38.39
CA GLU A 612 21.67 -12.80 39.72
C GLU A 612 21.39 -14.32 39.78
N GLU A 613 20.53 -14.84 38.90
CA GLU A 613 20.12 -16.25 38.86
C GLU A 613 21.10 -17.12 38.06
N VAL A 614 21.71 -16.55 37.01
CA VAL A 614 22.61 -17.25 36.09
C VAL A 614 23.87 -16.43 35.72
N PRO A 615 24.69 -15.98 36.72
CA PRO A 615 25.77 -15.03 36.48
C PRO A 615 26.87 -15.55 35.52
N ASP A 616 27.18 -16.85 35.56
CA ASP A 616 28.17 -17.45 34.66
C ASP A 616 27.73 -17.39 33.18
N VAL A 617 26.42 -17.48 32.93
CA VAL A 617 25.82 -17.36 31.59
C VAL A 617 25.96 -15.92 31.10
N TYR A 618 25.61 -14.92 31.92
CA TYR A 618 25.77 -13.52 31.54
C TYR A 618 27.23 -13.11 31.29
N ALA A 619 28.18 -13.73 31.99
CA ALA A 619 29.61 -13.52 31.74
C ALA A 619 30.07 -14.09 30.39
N GLU A 620 29.50 -15.21 29.93
CA GLU A 620 29.80 -15.84 28.62
C GLU A 620 29.09 -15.13 27.44
N TYR A 621 27.93 -14.51 27.68
CA TYR A 621 27.11 -13.84 26.67
C TYR A 621 27.14 -12.31 26.76
N SER A 622 28.17 -11.72 27.37
CA SER A 622 28.43 -10.28 27.32
C SER A 622 29.70 -10.01 26.49
N PRO A 623 29.58 -9.53 25.23
CA PRO A 623 30.73 -9.31 24.36
C PRO A 623 31.84 -8.44 24.95
N CYS A 624 31.49 -7.52 25.86
CA CYS A 624 32.43 -6.66 26.58
C CYS A 624 33.52 -7.44 27.33
N GLY A 625 33.20 -8.62 27.87
CA GLY A 625 34.14 -9.51 28.55
C GLY A 625 35.16 -10.18 27.62
N HIS A 626 34.82 -10.28 26.32
CA HIS A 626 35.59 -11.00 25.31
C HIS A 626 36.40 -10.10 24.36
N ILE A 627 36.34 -8.78 24.53
CA ILE A 627 37.10 -7.80 23.74
C ILE A 627 38.61 -8.12 23.61
N PRO A 628 39.34 -8.60 24.65
CA PRO A 628 40.74 -9.02 24.50
C PRO A 628 40.96 -10.09 23.41
N GLU A 629 39.96 -10.92 23.16
CA GLU A 629 39.99 -12.05 22.24
C GLU A 629 39.43 -11.71 20.85
N PHE A 630 38.82 -10.54 20.64
CA PHE A 630 38.28 -10.12 19.34
C PHE A 630 39.35 -10.18 18.24
N GLN A 631 39.02 -10.82 17.12
CA GLN A 631 39.89 -10.93 15.93
C GLN A 631 39.56 -9.87 14.86
N ALA A 632 38.36 -9.28 14.94
CA ALA A 632 37.85 -8.30 14.00
C ALA A 632 38.09 -6.84 14.44
N ALA A 633 38.15 -5.92 13.47
CA ALA A 633 37.97 -4.50 13.75
C ALA A 633 36.48 -4.16 13.99
N VAL A 634 36.18 -3.19 14.85
CA VAL A 634 34.79 -2.86 15.24
C VAL A 634 34.41 -1.44 14.83
N PHE A 635 33.29 -1.25 14.14
CA PHE A 635 32.66 0.06 13.96
C PHE A 635 31.38 0.14 14.79
N ILE A 636 31.39 1.05 15.75
CA ILE A 636 30.27 1.38 16.64
C ILE A 636 29.45 2.50 16.00
N VAL A 637 28.13 2.33 15.86
CA VAL A 637 27.25 3.34 15.27
C VAL A 637 25.99 3.50 16.13
N HIS A 638 25.82 4.63 16.84
CA HIS A 638 24.74 4.80 17.82
C HIS A 638 24.00 6.14 17.69
N GLY A 639 22.71 6.17 18.00
CA GLY A 639 21.93 7.40 18.16
C GLY A 639 22.02 7.93 19.59
N ARG A 640 22.34 9.21 19.79
CA ARG A 640 22.46 9.79 21.14
C ARG A 640 21.10 9.92 21.85
N MET A 641 20.00 9.89 21.10
CA MET A 641 18.63 9.90 21.62
C MET A 641 18.04 8.47 21.75
N ASP A 642 18.85 7.41 21.65
CA ASP A 642 18.37 6.02 21.73
C ASP A 642 17.77 5.68 23.11
N THR A 643 16.45 5.49 23.12
CA THR A 643 15.67 5.11 24.31
C THR A 643 15.51 3.60 24.47
N THR A 644 15.93 2.78 23.50
CA THR A 644 15.84 1.32 23.56
C THR A 644 17.14 0.72 24.10
N VAL A 645 18.28 1.04 23.47
CA VAL A 645 19.61 0.64 23.93
C VAL A 645 20.40 1.90 24.27
N PRO A 646 20.73 2.16 25.55
CA PRO A 646 21.40 3.40 25.94
C PRO A 646 22.75 3.58 25.26
N VAL A 647 23.05 4.82 24.86
CA VAL A 647 24.33 5.21 24.22
C VAL A 647 25.56 4.94 25.10
N GLU A 648 25.37 4.75 26.40
CA GLU A 648 26.38 4.27 27.34
C GLU A 648 27.03 2.95 26.92
N HIS A 649 26.32 2.03 26.23
CA HIS A 649 26.94 0.81 25.71
C HIS A 649 27.97 1.09 24.60
N ALA A 650 27.72 2.08 23.74
CA ALA A 650 28.66 2.50 22.70
C ALA A 650 29.94 3.10 23.31
N TYR A 651 29.81 3.92 24.35
CA TYR A 651 30.96 4.49 25.07
C TYR A 651 31.73 3.44 25.89
N MET A 652 31.03 2.49 26.53
CA MET A 652 31.65 1.35 27.21
C MET A 652 32.45 0.48 26.23
N LEU A 653 31.88 0.20 25.05
CA LEU A 653 32.53 -0.58 24.00
C LEU A 653 33.76 0.15 23.43
N GLU A 654 33.67 1.46 23.17
CA GLU A 654 34.82 2.29 22.78
C GLU A 654 35.95 2.22 23.83
N GLU A 655 35.63 2.44 25.10
CA GLU A 655 36.64 2.44 26.16
C GLU A 655 37.35 1.09 26.24
N LEU A 656 36.60 -0.02 26.21
CA LEU A 656 37.18 -1.36 26.31
C LEU A 656 38.00 -1.74 25.06
N LEU A 657 37.56 -1.37 23.85
CA LEU A 657 38.34 -1.56 22.62
C LEU A 657 39.64 -0.76 22.65
N GLN A 658 39.59 0.49 23.12
CA GLN A 658 40.76 1.35 23.28
C GLN A 658 41.74 0.80 24.33
N GLN A 659 41.25 0.38 25.49
CA GLN A 659 42.07 -0.21 26.57
C GLN A 659 42.84 -1.46 26.09
N HIS A 660 42.22 -2.28 25.24
CA HIS A 660 42.81 -3.51 24.70
C HIS A 660 43.54 -3.32 23.35
N GLY A 661 43.65 -2.08 22.87
CA GLY A 661 44.37 -1.76 21.63
C GLY A 661 43.74 -2.38 20.37
N LYS A 662 42.43 -2.61 20.37
CA LYS A 662 41.71 -3.17 19.22
C LYS A 662 41.43 -2.08 18.19
N PRO A 663 41.51 -2.38 16.88
CA PRO A 663 41.19 -1.42 15.84
C PRO A 663 39.69 -1.13 15.84
N TYR A 664 39.30 0.13 16.00
CA TYR A 664 37.91 0.53 16.02
C TYR A 664 37.63 1.88 15.35
N ARG A 665 36.35 2.10 15.01
CA ARG A 665 35.76 3.38 14.64
C ARG A 665 34.51 3.58 15.51
N ILE A 666 34.15 4.82 15.80
CA ILE A 666 32.88 5.17 16.44
C ILE A 666 32.20 6.32 15.70
N TYR A 667 30.88 6.26 15.60
CA TYR A 667 30.02 7.34 15.14
C TYR A 667 28.80 7.45 16.04
N ILE A 668 28.66 8.59 16.72
CA ILE A 668 27.47 8.92 17.49
C ILE A 668 26.71 10.00 16.74
N SER A 669 25.47 9.73 16.37
CA SER A 669 24.56 10.73 15.82
C SER A 669 23.92 11.52 16.95
N GLU A 670 23.99 12.86 16.91
CA GLU A 670 23.40 13.71 17.95
C GLU A 670 21.87 13.78 17.88
N THR A 671 21.26 13.40 16.75
CA THR A 671 19.82 13.60 16.48
C THR A 671 19.01 12.32 16.30
N GLU A 672 19.63 11.18 15.98
CA GLU A 672 18.92 9.92 15.75
C GLU A 672 18.63 9.19 17.08
N GLU A 673 17.51 8.46 17.11
CA GLU A 673 17.03 7.65 18.25
C GLU A 673 17.54 6.19 18.15
N HIS A 674 16.72 5.18 18.48
CA HIS A 674 17.08 3.79 18.25
C HIS A 674 17.05 3.49 16.74
N GLY A 675 18.21 3.15 16.17
CA GLY A 675 18.33 2.70 14.77
C GLY A 675 18.11 3.79 13.71
N PHE A 676 18.80 3.65 12.58
CA PHE A 676 18.79 4.61 11.47
C PHE A 676 17.61 4.35 10.50
N TYR A 677 16.38 4.36 11.03
CA TYR A 677 15.18 3.95 10.30
C TYR A 677 14.77 4.92 9.18
N HIS A 678 15.10 6.22 9.31
CA HIS A 678 14.79 7.24 8.32
C HIS A 678 15.82 7.27 7.19
N ARG A 679 15.91 6.23 6.36
CA ARG A 679 16.89 6.07 5.25
C ARG A 679 16.99 7.24 4.23
N LYS A 680 16.04 8.18 4.24
CA LYS A 680 16.06 9.42 3.42
C LYS A 680 16.55 10.67 4.19
N SER A 681 16.86 10.57 5.49
CA SER A 681 17.56 11.65 6.21
C SER A 681 19.01 11.74 5.73
N GLU A 682 19.54 12.97 5.66
CA GLU A 682 20.95 13.22 5.32
C GLU A 682 21.89 12.46 6.27
N GLU A 683 21.51 12.35 7.53
CA GLU A 683 22.25 11.67 8.59
C GLU A 683 22.26 10.14 8.41
N ALA A 684 21.13 9.51 8.04
CA ALA A 684 21.09 8.07 7.74
C ALA A 684 21.91 7.74 6.47
N GLN A 685 21.84 8.57 5.43
CA GLN A 685 22.66 8.40 4.21
C GLN A 685 24.16 8.47 4.52
N LYS A 686 24.56 9.46 5.33
CA LYS A 686 25.92 9.63 5.82
C LYS A 686 26.38 8.42 6.65
N VAL A 687 25.56 7.92 7.56
CA VAL A 687 25.86 6.70 8.34
C VAL A 687 26.13 5.50 7.42
N TRP A 688 25.26 5.24 6.44
CA TRP A 688 25.49 4.17 5.46
C TRP A 688 26.77 4.36 4.64
N ALA A 689 27.12 5.59 4.26
CA ALA A 689 28.38 5.88 3.59
C ALA A 689 29.60 5.56 4.49
N LEU A 690 29.56 5.91 5.78
CA LEU A 690 30.64 5.56 6.73
C LEU A 690 30.76 4.05 6.96
N ILE A 691 29.63 3.32 6.92
CA ILE A 691 29.60 1.85 7.06
C ILE A 691 30.29 1.18 5.88
N PHE A 692 30.00 1.59 4.64
CA PHE A 692 30.67 1.04 3.47
C PHE A 692 32.14 1.48 3.35
N GLU A 693 32.51 2.70 3.76
CA GLU A 693 33.91 3.12 3.89
C GLU A 693 34.69 2.21 4.87
N PHE A 694 34.07 1.83 5.98
CA PHE A 694 34.65 0.90 6.95
C PHE A 694 34.80 -0.51 6.36
N PHE A 695 33.77 -1.06 5.70
CA PHE A 695 33.88 -2.34 5.00
C PHE A 695 34.98 -2.33 3.93
N ASP A 696 35.06 -1.27 3.11
CA ASP A 696 36.09 -1.12 2.08
C ASP A 696 37.50 -1.20 2.68
N THR A 697 37.70 -0.56 3.83
CA THR A 697 38.98 -0.52 4.57
C THR A 697 39.48 -1.89 5.04
N TYR A 698 38.59 -2.85 5.31
CA TYR A 698 38.96 -4.17 5.87
C TYR A 698 38.68 -5.36 4.95
N LEU A 699 37.93 -5.18 3.87
CA LEU A 699 37.47 -6.24 2.97
C LEU A 699 37.92 -6.06 1.50
N LYS A 700 38.43 -4.88 1.12
CA LYS A 700 38.95 -4.61 -0.23
C LYS A 700 40.42 -4.19 -0.28
N TYR A 701 40.92 -3.53 0.77
CA TYR A 701 42.27 -2.98 0.86
C TYR A 701 43.12 -3.67 1.95
#